data_AF-A0A2A6CR45-F1
#
_entry.id   AF-A0A2A6CR45-F1
#
_cell.length_a   1.000
_cell.length_b   1.000
_cell.length_c   1.000
_cell.angle_alpha   90.00
_cell.angle_beta   90.00
_cell.angle_gamma   90.00
#
_symmetry.space_group_name_H-M   'P 1'
#
loop_
_entity.id
_entity.type
_entity.pdbx_description
1 polymer ?
#
loop_
_entity_poly.entity_id
_entity_poly.type
_entity_poly.pdbx_seq_one_letter_code
_entity_poly.pdbx_strand_id
1 'polypeptide(L)'
;MVVLLRVLMRAGIAVRRCSGNPSNSGIQKTAQRIKEFFMASEKEIFHPDFVKKAYRFDKIDSKQWMLIYRDETASRTFLIMSISIPIVIISSSFFIWDVTQHQQKDRQEFVQKLVKDAKQLGLFLIVPILGALFVTSLLFRVHSLRVLRIYQKREHPERYTIVAPSNWGTLKKMEFDRDLCISSFIEHENELARVGLLFSFGNMQVDRSRYIVDDDKFRANIYHWLVSRRHVTKDWQKKIGDVREKIKHAILDMPENERIVELLKGGYINFFHAVQIIEILKETEKDSKNFLGFYSSQRMKDWQEIESLYKKDSIGLGEASQLLQRVVQYEIPALRRNIQKADQAIQDGAKKEKEYLKQSFDAKKNYDKELSRMGIKGVMLRSELLNLASELPSFIDSIALLIQKLAPAKEYYEAFRDYVHNSSAPSLSLLPLLTLIFTHGSSVTVYEYTYGKAPVKIEKPSIELLIKADENKEEAEDEIDFGDDLDLDLGETGGEIDFGDGQISIDVVADERGLVLEDGVARGDEALGLLENGETRQGIKEELEELISFLSARSLDEDTEGSADIFILGSEVRPDKIRNVTVSQLKEWNSQASSILAELNNPQKIHLFKIRTSPQYVETLVDELIGKRDLEGRYEKMAKLMEDKQKREQDNLRETRNQLNLTIENTKKLKKEVEEEISKKYKGRQVNIMGGIHQALVPI
;
A
#
# COMPACT_ATOMS: atom_id res chain seq x y z
N MET A 1 8.34 -21.31 23.62
CA MET A 1 8.02 -22.13 24.80
C MET A 1 9.18 -23.00 25.28
N VAL A 2 9.84 -23.78 24.39
CA VAL A 2 11.03 -24.60 24.72
C VAL A 2 12.18 -23.77 25.32
N VAL A 3 12.36 -22.53 24.85
CA VAL A 3 13.34 -21.58 25.39
C VAL A 3 13.02 -21.17 26.83
N LEU A 4 11.75 -20.87 27.13
CA LEU A 4 11.28 -20.54 28.48
C LEU A 4 11.47 -21.72 29.46
N LEU A 5 11.22 -22.95 28.99
CA LEU A 5 11.46 -24.18 29.76
C LEU A 5 12.95 -24.42 30.01
N ARG A 6 13.83 -24.12 29.04
CA ARG A 6 15.29 -24.17 29.21
C ARG A 6 15.79 -23.11 30.19
N VAL A 7 15.20 -21.91 30.18
CA VAL A 7 15.52 -20.82 31.12
C VAL A 7 15.08 -21.17 32.53
N LEU A 8 13.87 -21.72 32.71
CA LEU A 8 13.37 -22.18 34.02
C LEU A 8 14.16 -23.37 34.57
N MET A 9 14.57 -24.31 33.72
CA MET A 9 15.46 -25.41 34.15
C MET A 9 16.85 -24.90 34.54
N ARG A 10 17.40 -23.89 33.84
CA ARG A 10 18.66 -23.23 34.23
C ARG A 10 18.53 -22.43 35.52
N ALA A 11 17.41 -21.75 35.75
CA ALA A 11 17.12 -21.04 37.00
C ALA A 11 16.96 -22.01 38.19
N GLY A 12 16.34 -23.17 37.99
CA GLY A 12 16.27 -24.24 39.00
C GLY A 12 17.63 -24.86 39.35
N ILE A 13 18.59 -24.84 38.41
CA ILE A 13 19.99 -25.24 38.65
C ILE A 13 20.74 -24.16 39.44
N ALA A 14 20.43 -22.87 39.25
CA ALA A 14 21.05 -21.78 40.01
C ALA A 14 20.70 -21.83 41.51
N VAL A 15 19.45 -22.19 41.86
CA VAL A 15 19.03 -22.37 43.27
C VAL A 15 19.80 -23.51 43.97
N ARG A 16 20.29 -24.52 43.23
CA ARG A 16 21.11 -25.60 43.80
C ARG A 16 22.48 -25.15 44.33
N ARG A 17 23.02 -24.02 43.87
CA ARG A 17 24.33 -23.53 44.33
C ARG A 17 24.29 -22.77 45.67
N CYS A 18 23.11 -22.40 46.16
CA CYS A 18 22.97 -21.60 47.38
C CYS A 18 22.53 -22.38 48.63
N SER A 19 22.20 -23.69 48.53
CA SER A 19 21.87 -24.51 49.70
C SER A 19 22.76 -25.76 49.77
N GLY A 20 23.73 -25.74 50.68
CA GLY A 20 24.53 -26.92 51.01
C GLY A 20 23.71 -27.93 51.80
N ASN A 21 23.20 -28.98 51.16
CA ASN A 21 23.22 -30.38 51.61
C ASN A 21 22.45 -31.28 50.63
N PRO A 22 22.99 -32.44 50.21
CA PRO A 22 22.31 -33.37 49.32
C PRO A 22 21.61 -34.47 50.14
N SER A 23 20.49 -34.15 50.79
CA SER A 23 19.61 -35.20 51.30
C SER A 23 18.15 -34.76 51.28
N ASN A 24 17.40 -35.41 50.38
CA ASN A 24 15.96 -35.66 50.43
C ASN A 24 15.03 -34.44 50.63
N SER A 25 14.45 -33.91 49.56
CA SER A 25 13.25 -33.07 49.71
C SER A 25 12.32 -33.20 48.51
N GLY A 26 11.01 -33.20 48.76
CA GLY A 26 9.94 -33.46 47.80
C GLY A 26 9.98 -32.66 46.49
N ILE A 27 10.82 -31.62 46.41
CA ILE A 27 11.06 -30.77 45.25
C ILE A 27 11.52 -31.58 44.02
N GLN A 28 12.37 -32.60 44.18
CA GLN A 28 12.78 -33.44 43.04
C GLN A 28 11.63 -34.30 42.49
N LYS A 29 10.80 -34.89 43.37
CA LYS A 29 9.61 -35.64 42.95
C LYS A 29 8.56 -34.74 42.30
N THR A 30 8.39 -33.52 42.81
CA THR A 30 7.48 -32.52 42.23
C THR A 30 7.98 -32.04 40.86
N ALA A 31 9.29 -31.81 40.70
CA ALA A 31 9.89 -31.44 39.42
C ALA A 31 9.76 -32.56 38.36
N GLN A 32 9.93 -33.83 38.77
CA GLN A 32 9.72 -34.99 37.90
C GLN A 32 8.25 -35.09 37.43
N ARG A 33 7.28 -34.93 38.35
CA ARG A 33 5.83 -34.93 38.02
C ARG A 33 5.42 -33.78 37.10
N ILE A 34 5.99 -32.60 37.31
CA ILE A 34 5.76 -31.43 36.45
C ILE A 34 6.32 -31.71 35.04
N LYS A 35 7.52 -32.28 34.95
CA LYS A 35 8.14 -32.67 33.69
C LYS A 35 7.31 -33.73 32.94
N GLU A 36 6.84 -34.77 33.64
CA GLU A 36 5.95 -35.80 33.06
C GLU A 36 4.61 -35.23 32.60
N PHE A 37 4.02 -34.28 33.35
CA PHE A 37 2.78 -33.60 32.96
C PHE A 37 2.95 -32.74 31.70
N PHE A 38 4.10 -32.09 31.53
CA PHE A 38 4.41 -31.32 30.31
C PHE A 38 4.79 -32.20 29.12
N MET A 39 5.43 -33.35 29.35
CA MET A 39 5.86 -34.28 28.30
C MET A 39 4.83 -35.37 27.96
N ALA A 40 3.71 -35.44 28.67
CA ALA A 40 2.64 -36.38 28.37
C ALA A 40 2.07 -36.10 26.95
N SER A 41 2.26 -37.09 26.07
CA SER A 41 1.63 -37.22 24.75
C SER A 41 0.16 -36.81 24.80
N GLU A 42 -0.29 -36.03 23.82
CA GLU A 42 -1.69 -35.68 23.59
C GLU A 42 -2.53 -36.96 23.57
N LYS A 43 -3.16 -37.28 24.69
CA LYS A 43 -4.21 -38.30 24.72
C LYS A 43 -5.43 -37.68 24.05
N GLU A 44 -6.15 -38.47 23.25
CA GLU A 44 -7.32 -38.00 22.48
C GLU A 44 -8.21 -37.03 23.27
N ILE A 45 -8.47 -35.86 22.68
CA ILE A 45 -9.19 -34.71 23.26
C ILE A 45 -10.51 -35.13 23.93
N PHE A 46 -11.16 -36.19 23.44
CA PHE A 46 -12.44 -36.71 23.93
C PHE A 46 -12.38 -38.16 24.48
N HIS A 47 -11.26 -38.60 25.08
CA HIS A 47 -11.19 -39.92 25.71
C HIS A 47 -12.33 -40.11 26.75
N PRO A 48 -13.00 -41.28 26.80
CA PRO A 48 -14.18 -41.51 27.66
C PRO A 48 -13.99 -41.14 29.13
N ASP A 49 -12.81 -41.41 29.69
CA ASP A 49 -12.50 -41.10 31.09
C ASP A 49 -12.37 -39.59 31.35
N PHE A 50 -11.83 -38.83 30.39
CA PHE A 50 -11.73 -37.39 30.52
C PHE A 50 -13.06 -36.70 30.33
N VAL A 51 -13.90 -37.22 29.43
CA VAL A 51 -15.27 -36.75 29.24
C VAL A 51 -16.07 -36.96 30.53
N LYS A 52 -15.98 -38.15 31.16
CA LYS A 52 -16.57 -38.40 32.48
C LYS A 52 -16.04 -37.46 33.56
N LYS A 53 -14.73 -37.20 33.57
CA LYS A 53 -14.11 -36.26 34.51
C LYS A 53 -14.59 -34.82 34.30
N ALA A 54 -14.79 -34.40 33.05
CA ALA A 54 -15.30 -33.07 32.71
C ALA A 54 -16.74 -32.87 33.22
N TYR A 55 -17.65 -33.82 32.96
CA TYR A 55 -19.02 -33.75 33.51
C TYR A 55 -19.06 -33.71 35.03
N ARG A 56 -18.20 -34.50 35.70
CA ARG A 56 -18.08 -34.48 37.18
C ARG A 56 -17.56 -33.14 37.70
N PHE A 57 -16.52 -32.60 37.06
CA PHE A 57 -15.89 -31.34 37.47
C PHE A 57 -16.81 -30.14 37.22
N ASP A 58 -17.49 -30.14 36.08
CA ASP A 58 -18.41 -29.07 35.70
C ASP A 58 -19.79 -29.25 36.32
N LYS A 59 -20.09 -30.36 37.02
CA LYS A 59 -21.42 -30.66 37.58
C LYS A 59 -22.55 -30.49 36.54
N ILE A 60 -22.34 -31.05 35.33
CA ILE A 60 -23.31 -31.02 34.22
C ILE A 60 -23.79 -32.45 33.96
N ASP A 61 -25.09 -32.64 33.75
CA ASP A 61 -25.65 -33.96 33.44
C ASP A 61 -25.31 -34.42 32.02
N SER A 62 -24.62 -35.55 31.92
CA SER A 62 -24.25 -36.22 30.67
C SER A 62 -25.44 -36.72 29.83
N LYS A 63 -26.63 -36.87 30.44
CA LYS A 63 -27.86 -37.27 29.72
C LYS A 63 -28.47 -36.10 28.96
N GLN A 64 -28.46 -34.90 29.56
CA GLN A 64 -29.07 -33.69 28.97
C GLN A 64 -28.10 -32.90 28.08
N TRP A 65 -26.81 -32.95 28.38
CA TRP A 65 -25.79 -32.14 27.71
C TRP A 65 -24.74 -33.00 27.02
N MET A 66 -24.20 -32.46 25.93
CA MET A 66 -23.20 -33.11 25.10
C MET A 66 -21.96 -32.22 24.98
N LEU A 67 -20.81 -32.69 25.44
CA LEU A 67 -19.52 -32.00 25.25
C LEU A 67 -19.14 -31.97 23.77
N ILE A 68 -18.92 -30.78 23.20
CA ILE A 68 -18.59 -30.56 21.77
C ILE A 68 -17.26 -29.83 21.56
N TYR A 69 -16.67 -29.24 22.59
CA TYR A 69 -15.37 -28.55 22.52
C TYR A 69 -14.63 -28.78 23.84
N ARG A 70 -13.32 -29.04 23.78
CA ARG A 70 -12.48 -29.16 24.98
C ARG A 70 -11.06 -28.70 24.71
N ASP A 71 -10.60 -27.73 25.50
CA ASP A 71 -9.20 -27.30 25.53
C ASP A 71 -8.43 -27.96 26.68
N GLU A 72 -7.55 -28.91 26.33
CA GLU A 72 -6.63 -29.56 27.28
C GLU A 72 -5.42 -28.69 27.62
N THR A 73 -4.95 -27.89 26.65
CA THR A 73 -3.77 -27.02 26.79
C THR A 73 -3.98 -25.91 27.81
N ALA A 74 -5.23 -25.47 28.05
CA ALA A 74 -5.56 -24.47 29.05
C ALA A 74 -5.06 -24.80 30.46
N SER A 75 -5.12 -26.08 30.86
CA SER A 75 -4.63 -26.52 32.18
C SER A 75 -3.10 -26.46 32.31
N ARG A 76 -2.39 -26.77 31.23
CA ARG A 76 -0.93 -26.66 31.13
C ARG A 76 -0.49 -25.20 31.10
N THR A 77 -1.18 -24.36 30.33
CA THR A 77 -0.91 -22.91 30.29
C THR A 77 -1.14 -22.27 31.66
N PHE A 78 -2.21 -22.61 32.37
CA PHE A 78 -2.46 -22.12 33.73
C PHE A 78 -1.31 -22.48 34.69
N LEU A 79 -0.82 -23.73 34.65
CA LEU A 79 0.29 -24.15 35.51
C LEU A 79 1.59 -23.41 35.17
N ILE A 80 1.88 -23.19 33.89
CA ILE A 80 3.01 -22.35 33.45
C ILE A 80 2.85 -20.92 33.98
N MET A 81 1.63 -20.37 33.93
CA MET A 81 1.33 -19.04 34.43
C MET A 81 1.55 -18.91 35.93
N SER A 82 1.05 -19.87 36.72
CA SER A 82 1.20 -19.89 38.17
C SER A 82 2.66 -20.03 38.61
N ILE A 83 3.54 -20.60 37.78
CA ILE A 83 4.98 -20.69 38.05
C ILE A 83 5.73 -19.44 37.57
N SER A 84 5.38 -18.93 36.38
CA SER A 84 6.12 -17.83 35.74
C SER A 84 5.88 -16.49 36.43
N ILE A 85 4.65 -16.21 36.88
CA ILE A 85 4.31 -14.94 37.53
C ILE A 85 5.13 -14.71 38.82
N PRO A 86 5.17 -15.65 39.79
CA PRO A 86 5.98 -15.47 41.00
C PRO A 86 7.47 -15.29 40.72
N ILE A 87 8.01 -15.99 39.72
CA ILE A 87 9.43 -15.87 39.34
C ILE A 87 9.73 -14.47 38.82
N VAL A 88 8.86 -13.91 37.97
CA VAL A 88 9.00 -12.55 37.44
C VAL A 88 8.88 -11.51 38.56
N ILE A 89 7.95 -11.70 39.51
CA ILE A 89 7.80 -10.81 40.67
C ILE A 89 9.06 -10.85 41.53
N ILE A 90 9.54 -12.05 41.90
CA ILE A 90 10.74 -12.22 42.73
C ILE A 90 11.97 -11.63 42.03
N SER A 91 12.16 -11.88 40.74
CA SER A 91 13.29 -11.31 39.98
C SER A 91 13.23 -9.79 39.90
N SER A 92 12.02 -9.23 39.74
CA SER A 92 11.82 -7.77 39.68
C SER A 92 12.05 -7.12 41.04
N SER A 93 11.55 -7.72 42.12
CA SER A 93 11.79 -7.26 43.49
C SER A 93 13.27 -7.33 43.86
N PHE A 94 13.97 -8.40 43.47
CA PHE A 94 15.41 -8.54 43.67
C PHE A 94 16.19 -7.45 42.92
N PHE A 95 15.82 -7.18 41.67
CA PHE A 95 16.42 -6.12 40.87
C PHE A 95 16.22 -4.73 41.49
N ILE A 96 15.00 -4.41 41.94
CA ILE A 96 14.69 -3.14 42.62
C ILE A 96 15.50 -3.02 43.92
N TRP A 97 15.59 -4.09 44.71
CA TRP A 97 16.38 -4.10 45.94
C TRP A 97 17.87 -3.84 45.67
N ASP A 98 18.46 -4.53 44.68
CA ASP A 98 19.89 -4.37 44.35
C ASP A 98 20.22 -2.96 43.83
N VAL A 99 19.33 -2.36 43.03
CA VAL A 99 19.50 -1.00 42.49
C VAL A 99 19.35 0.07 43.57
N THR A 100 18.46 -0.13 44.55
CA THR A 100 18.17 0.85 45.61
C THR A 100 19.16 0.81 46.77
N GLN A 101 19.71 -0.36 47.09
CA GLN A 101 20.57 -0.54 48.26
C GLN A 101 22.07 -0.50 47.94
N HIS A 102 22.49 -0.78 46.70
CA HIS A 102 23.92 -0.85 46.34
C HIS A 102 24.38 0.28 45.39
N GLN A 103 25.56 0.85 45.68
CA GLN A 103 26.24 1.78 44.79
C GLN A 103 26.70 1.09 43.50
N GLN A 104 26.88 1.85 42.42
CA GLN A 104 27.05 1.32 41.06
C GLN A 104 28.21 0.31 40.90
N LYS A 105 29.25 0.37 41.74
CA LYS A 105 30.40 -0.55 41.71
C LYS A 105 30.16 -1.87 42.45
N ASP A 106 29.21 -1.90 43.39
CA ASP A 106 28.93 -3.06 44.26
C ASP A 106 27.71 -3.87 43.80
N ARG A 107 27.06 -3.46 42.70
CA ARG A 107 25.92 -4.18 42.10
C ARG A 107 26.37 -5.50 41.48
N GLN A 108 25.45 -6.44 41.33
CA GLN A 108 25.75 -7.69 40.62
C GLN A 108 26.10 -7.42 39.13
N GLU A 109 27.04 -8.18 38.57
CA GLU A 109 27.59 -7.97 37.21
C GLU A 109 26.49 -7.87 36.12
N PHE A 110 25.48 -8.72 36.21
CA PHE A 110 24.30 -8.69 35.33
C PHE A 110 23.50 -7.38 35.45
N VAL A 111 23.32 -6.86 36.66
CA VAL A 111 22.61 -5.59 36.93
C VAL A 111 23.47 -4.42 36.43
N GLN A 112 24.80 -4.48 36.61
CA GLN A 112 25.73 -3.48 36.08
C GLN A 112 25.68 -3.39 34.55
N LYS A 113 25.65 -4.53 33.86
CA LYS A 113 25.57 -4.59 32.38
C LYS A 113 24.26 -4.00 31.85
N LEU A 114 23.13 -4.41 32.43
CA LEU A 114 21.81 -3.85 32.10
C LEU A 114 21.73 -2.34 32.36
N VAL A 115 22.28 -1.86 33.47
CA VAL A 115 22.32 -0.44 33.83
C VAL A 115 23.22 0.36 32.88
N LYS A 116 24.33 -0.23 32.42
CA LYS A 116 25.26 0.39 31.47
C LYS A 116 24.63 0.55 30.08
N ASP A 117 23.95 -0.49 29.59
CA ASP A 117 23.23 -0.47 28.31
C ASP A 117 22.00 0.49 28.38
N ALA A 118 21.33 0.57 29.53
CA ALA A 118 20.15 1.43 29.72
C ALA A 118 20.47 2.91 30.00
N LYS A 119 21.67 3.27 30.47
CA LYS A 119 22.09 4.67 30.68
C LYS A 119 22.10 5.48 29.38
N GLN A 120 22.15 4.84 28.22
CA GLN A 120 22.00 5.47 26.91
C GLN A 120 20.53 5.86 26.58
N LEU A 121 19.53 5.36 27.33
CA LEU A 121 18.09 5.46 27.00
C LEU A 121 17.21 6.16 28.05
N GLY A 122 17.77 6.68 29.15
CA GLY A 122 17.10 7.68 30.00
C GLY A 122 15.84 7.27 30.80
N LEU A 123 15.45 5.99 30.88
CA LEU A 123 14.21 5.57 31.58
C LEU A 123 14.47 4.42 32.59
N PHE A 124 14.95 4.79 33.77
CA PHE A 124 15.74 3.91 34.65
C PHE A 124 14.98 2.90 35.55
N LEU A 125 13.65 3.00 35.70
CA LEU A 125 12.90 2.09 36.59
C LEU A 125 11.60 1.56 35.97
N ILE A 126 11.08 2.29 34.99
CA ILE A 126 9.72 2.11 34.48
C ILE A 126 9.66 0.95 33.49
N VAL A 127 10.65 0.78 32.61
CA VAL A 127 10.62 -0.21 31.53
C VAL A 127 10.52 -1.67 31.99
N PRO A 128 11.35 -2.18 32.92
CA PRO A 128 11.25 -3.58 33.34
C PRO A 128 9.99 -3.86 34.17
N ILE A 129 9.55 -2.88 34.98
CA ILE A 129 8.32 -2.99 35.77
C ILE A 129 7.10 -2.95 34.84
N LEU A 130 7.03 -2.01 33.91
CA LEU A 130 5.98 -1.95 32.89
C LEU A 130 6.02 -3.17 31.99
N GLY A 131 7.19 -3.68 31.61
CA GLY A 131 7.33 -4.90 30.82
C GLY A 131 6.79 -6.13 31.57
N ALA A 132 7.13 -6.28 32.85
CA ALA A 132 6.60 -7.35 33.70
C ALA A 132 5.08 -7.22 33.90
N LEU A 133 4.58 -6.00 34.17
CA LEU A 133 3.15 -5.73 34.28
C LEU A 133 2.41 -5.97 32.96
N PHE A 134 3.01 -5.60 31.83
CA PHE A 134 2.45 -5.83 30.50
C PHE A 134 2.37 -7.32 30.19
N VAL A 135 3.46 -8.07 30.41
CA VAL A 135 3.48 -9.53 30.18
C VAL A 135 2.48 -10.25 31.09
N THR A 136 2.43 -9.89 32.38
CA THR A 136 1.50 -10.52 33.34
C THR A 136 0.04 -10.17 33.02
N SER A 137 -0.24 -8.91 32.65
CA SER A 137 -1.56 -8.45 32.18
C SER A 137 -1.99 -9.15 30.89
N LEU A 138 -1.11 -9.23 29.89
CA LEU A 138 -1.35 -9.92 28.62
C LEU A 138 -1.66 -11.40 28.86
N LEU A 139 -0.90 -12.06 29.72
CA LEU A 139 -1.13 -13.48 30.00
C LEU A 139 -2.43 -13.73 30.80
N PHE A 140 -2.78 -12.84 31.74
CA PHE A 140 -4.09 -12.88 32.41
C PHE A 140 -5.23 -12.63 31.43
N ARG A 141 -5.05 -11.71 30.49
CA ARG A 141 -5.98 -11.42 29.39
C ARG A 141 -6.18 -12.65 28.50
N VAL A 142 -5.10 -13.27 28.03
CA VAL A 142 -5.16 -14.50 27.22
C VAL A 142 -5.87 -15.62 27.98
N HIS A 143 -5.58 -15.79 29.28
CA HIS A 143 -6.25 -16.80 30.09
C HIS A 143 -7.75 -16.53 30.25
N SER A 144 -8.15 -15.29 30.52
CA SER A 144 -9.58 -14.92 30.68
C SER A 144 -10.38 -15.05 29.39
N LEU A 145 -9.74 -14.89 28.22
CA LEU A 145 -10.40 -15.08 26.93
C LEU A 145 -10.56 -16.55 26.53
N ARG A 146 -9.83 -17.51 27.13
CA ARG A 146 -9.91 -18.92 26.68
C ARG A 146 -11.22 -19.59 27.05
N VAL A 147 -11.80 -20.32 26.10
CA VAL A 147 -12.86 -21.29 26.39
C VAL A 147 -12.24 -22.61 26.83
N LEU A 148 -12.71 -23.16 27.95
CA LEU A 148 -12.26 -24.48 28.40
C LEU A 148 -13.08 -25.56 27.71
N ARG A 149 -14.41 -25.45 27.76
CA ARG A 149 -15.35 -26.47 27.27
C ARG A 149 -16.61 -25.82 26.73
N ILE A 150 -17.21 -26.43 25.71
CA ILE A 150 -18.55 -26.07 25.22
C ILE A 150 -19.42 -27.32 25.24
N TYR A 151 -20.61 -27.18 25.82
CA TYR A 151 -21.65 -28.20 25.87
C TYR A 151 -22.82 -27.78 24.98
N GLN A 152 -23.42 -28.73 24.29
CA GLN A 152 -24.64 -28.55 23.50
C GLN A 152 -25.78 -29.32 24.18
N LYS A 153 -26.96 -28.71 24.27
CA LYS A 153 -28.14 -29.38 24.83
C LYS A 153 -28.67 -30.43 23.85
N ARG A 154 -29.04 -31.63 24.34
CA ARG A 154 -29.49 -32.74 23.48
C ARG A 154 -30.90 -32.57 22.94
N GLU A 155 -31.79 -31.96 23.72
CA GLU A 155 -33.20 -31.74 23.37
C GLU A 155 -33.38 -30.50 22.47
N HIS A 156 -32.52 -29.49 22.62
CA HIS A 156 -32.53 -28.25 21.83
C HIS A 156 -31.13 -27.97 21.27
N PRO A 157 -30.84 -28.34 20.02
CA PRO A 157 -29.49 -28.23 19.44
C PRO A 157 -29.00 -26.79 19.23
N GLU A 158 -29.89 -25.81 19.36
CA GLU A 158 -29.59 -24.36 19.24
C GLU A 158 -29.01 -23.78 20.54
N ARG A 159 -29.18 -24.48 21.68
CA ARG A 159 -28.70 -24.04 22.99
C ARG A 159 -27.36 -24.64 23.37
N TYR A 160 -26.43 -23.78 23.74
CA TYR A 160 -25.06 -24.11 24.11
C TYR A 160 -24.70 -23.55 25.48
N THR A 161 -23.78 -24.21 26.17
CA THR A 161 -23.21 -23.74 27.44
C THR A 161 -21.69 -23.71 27.36
N ILE A 162 -21.12 -22.51 27.49
CA ILE A 162 -19.67 -22.32 27.61
C ILE A 162 -19.26 -22.46 29.08
N VAL A 163 -18.15 -23.16 29.29
CA VAL A 163 -17.39 -23.14 30.53
C VAL A 163 -16.06 -22.44 30.27
N ALA A 164 -15.89 -21.28 30.90
CA ALA A 164 -14.71 -20.42 30.78
C ALA A 164 -14.13 -20.12 32.17
N PRO A 165 -12.84 -19.78 32.29
CA PRO A 165 -12.28 -19.33 33.55
C PRO A 165 -12.85 -17.94 33.88
N SER A 166 -13.26 -17.76 35.12
CA SER A 166 -13.58 -16.46 35.71
C SER A 166 -12.32 -15.85 36.32
N ASN A 167 -12.41 -14.58 36.69
CA ASN A 167 -11.37 -13.93 37.47
C ASN A 167 -11.19 -14.71 38.79
N TRP A 168 -9.93 -15.00 39.16
CA TRP A 168 -9.55 -15.70 40.41
C TRP A 168 -9.92 -17.19 40.52
N GLY A 169 -9.91 -17.93 39.40
CA GLY A 169 -9.89 -19.40 39.42
C GLY A 169 -11.26 -20.09 39.62
N THR A 170 -12.35 -19.32 39.64
CA THR A 170 -13.71 -19.88 39.54
C THR A 170 -14.08 -20.16 38.09
N LEU A 171 -15.03 -21.07 37.84
CA LEU A 171 -15.53 -21.34 36.48
C LEU A 171 -16.79 -20.53 36.23
N LYS A 172 -16.83 -19.80 35.13
CA LYS A 172 -18.03 -19.14 34.63
C LYS A 172 -18.75 -20.06 33.66
N LYS A 173 -20.05 -20.23 33.85
CA LYS A 173 -20.94 -20.93 32.93
C LYS A 173 -21.91 -19.93 32.33
N MET A 174 -22.06 -19.96 31.02
CA MET A 174 -23.04 -19.15 30.31
C MET A 174 -23.77 -20.00 29.30
N GLU A 175 -25.09 -19.88 29.29
CA GLU A 175 -25.92 -20.44 28.22
C GLU A 175 -26.10 -19.40 27.13
N PHE A 176 -26.03 -19.81 25.86
CA PHE A 176 -26.22 -18.94 24.71
C PHE A 176 -26.83 -19.70 23.54
N ASP A 177 -27.54 -18.97 22.68
CA ASP A 177 -28.04 -19.48 21.41
C ASP A 177 -27.03 -19.19 20.28
N ARG A 178 -26.95 -20.11 19.31
CA ARG A 178 -25.97 -20.01 18.20
C ARG A 178 -26.13 -18.72 17.39
N ASP A 179 -27.36 -18.27 17.17
CA ASP A 179 -27.67 -17.13 16.30
C ASP A 179 -27.25 -15.79 16.91
N LEU A 180 -27.00 -15.77 18.22
CA LEU A 180 -26.50 -14.61 18.97
C LEU A 180 -24.96 -14.62 19.09
N CYS A 181 -24.28 -15.60 18.46
CA CYS A 181 -22.83 -15.72 18.49
C CYS A 181 -22.21 -15.12 17.22
N ILE A 182 -21.31 -14.15 17.41
CA ILE A 182 -20.58 -13.53 16.31
C ILE A 182 -19.17 -14.13 16.31
N SER A 183 -18.83 -14.90 15.27
CA SER A 183 -17.46 -15.34 15.02
C SER A 183 -16.74 -14.33 14.13
N SER A 184 -15.66 -13.74 14.62
CA SER A 184 -14.82 -12.82 13.85
C SER A 184 -13.52 -13.53 13.47
N PHE A 185 -13.35 -13.85 12.19
CA PHE A 185 -12.07 -14.29 11.65
C PHE A 185 -11.19 -13.05 11.48
N ILE A 186 -10.11 -12.98 12.26
CA ILE A 186 -9.13 -11.89 12.16
C ILE A 186 -8.09 -12.30 11.12
N GLU A 187 -8.26 -11.79 9.89
CA GLU A 187 -7.38 -12.04 8.76
C GLU A 187 -6.40 -10.88 8.62
N HIS A 188 -5.12 -11.11 8.92
CA HIS A 188 -4.01 -10.16 8.79
C HIS A 188 -2.80 -10.89 8.21
N GLU A 189 -2.09 -10.26 7.26
CA GLU A 189 -0.90 -10.83 6.62
C GLU A 189 0.26 -11.07 7.58
N ASN A 190 0.38 -10.22 8.61
CA ASN A 190 1.41 -10.35 9.63
C ASN A 190 0.92 -11.27 10.77
N GLU A 191 1.54 -12.44 10.88
CA GLU A 191 1.26 -13.43 11.93
C GLU A 191 1.34 -12.84 13.35
N LEU A 192 2.26 -11.90 13.61
CA LEU A 192 2.37 -11.23 14.91
C LEU A 192 1.17 -10.32 15.20
N ALA A 193 0.71 -9.58 14.19
CA ALA A 193 -0.44 -8.69 14.32
C ALA A 193 -1.73 -9.50 14.51
N ARG A 194 -1.87 -10.61 13.76
CA ARG A 194 -2.97 -11.57 13.91
C ARG A 194 -3.03 -12.15 15.32
N VAL A 195 -1.91 -12.61 15.86
CA VAL A 195 -1.82 -13.13 17.24
C VAL A 195 -2.12 -12.05 18.27
N GLY A 196 -1.61 -10.83 18.08
CA GLY A 196 -1.87 -9.69 18.96
C GLY A 196 -3.35 -9.32 19.01
N LEU A 197 -4.03 -9.27 17.86
CA LEU A 197 -5.45 -8.99 17.76
C LEU A 197 -6.30 -10.11 18.34
N LEU A 198 -5.94 -11.37 18.10
CA LEU A 198 -6.60 -12.54 18.69
C LEU A 198 -6.55 -12.50 20.23
N PHE A 199 -5.40 -12.13 20.80
CA PHE A 199 -5.24 -11.98 22.26
C PHE A 199 -5.91 -10.73 22.84
N SER A 200 -6.20 -9.74 22.00
CA SER A 200 -6.88 -8.50 22.42
C SER A 200 -8.40 -8.66 22.38
N PHE A 201 -8.91 -9.23 21.30
CA PHE A 201 -10.31 -9.21 20.93
C PHE A 201 -10.99 -10.58 20.93
N GLY A 202 -10.24 -11.69 20.94
CA GLY A 202 -10.82 -13.02 20.72
C GLY A 202 -11.34 -13.22 19.30
N ASN A 203 -11.81 -14.43 18.99
CA ASN A 203 -12.41 -14.78 17.70
C ASN A 203 -13.88 -15.22 17.81
N MET A 204 -14.43 -15.27 19.02
CA MET A 204 -15.82 -15.61 19.29
C MET A 204 -16.41 -14.62 20.30
N GLN A 205 -17.51 -13.97 19.95
CA GLN A 205 -18.29 -13.15 20.87
C GLN A 205 -19.58 -13.88 21.24
N VAL A 206 -19.84 -13.95 22.55
CA VAL A 206 -21.07 -14.50 23.12
C VAL A 206 -21.66 -13.44 24.03
N ASP A 207 -22.79 -12.89 23.60
CA ASP A 207 -23.44 -11.74 24.23
C ASP A 207 -22.44 -10.55 24.36
N ARG A 208 -22.14 -10.09 25.60
CA ARG A 208 -21.15 -9.02 25.85
C ARG A 208 -19.72 -9.52 26.10
N SER A 209 -19.50 -10.84 26.12
CA SER A 209 -18.20 -11.43 26.47
C SER A 209 -17.48 -11.98 25.24
N ARG A 210 -16.15 -11.78 25.19
CA ARG A 210 -15.31 -12.25 24.08
C ARG A 210 -14.43 -13.42 24.50
N TYR A 211 -14.20 -14.32 23.56
CA TYR A 211 -13.57 -15.59 23.79
C TYR A 211 -12.65 -16.01 22.63
N ILE A 212 -11.65 -16.83 22.95
CA ILE A 212 -10.76 -17.50 21.99
C ILE A 212 -11.16 -18.97 21.94
N VAL A 213 -11.46 -19.42 20.73
CA VAL A 213 -11.82 -20.79 20.40
C VAL A 213 -10.93 -21.28 19.27
N ASP A 214 -10.51 -22.53 19.37
CA ASP A 214 -9.60 -23.17 18.42
C ASP A 214 -10.37 -24.23 17.63
N ASP A 215 -10.45 -24.06 16.31
CA ASP A 215 -11.29 -24.91 15.46
C ASP A 215 -10.91 -26.39 15.53
N ASP A 216 -9.62 -26.68 15.77
CA ASP A 216 -9.08 -28.04 15.91
C ASP A 216 -9.57 -28.76 17.17
N LYS A 217 -10.13 -28.03 18.13
CA LYS A 217 -10.61 -28.55 19.43
C LYS A 217 -12.12 -28.83 19.45
N PHE A 218 -12.84 -28.58 18.35
CA PHE A 218 -14.23 -28.96 18.21
C PHE A 218 -14.40 -30.44 17.84
N ARG A 219 -15.52 -31.02 18.29
CA ARG A 219 -15.91 -32.41 18.06
C ARG A 219 -16.30 -32.72 16.60
N ALA A 220 -16.39 -31.71 15.74
CA ALA A 220 -16.87 -31.79 14.36
C ALA A 220 -15.80 -32.21 13.35
N ASN A 221 -15.02 -33.23 13.70
CA ASN A 221 -14.23 -33.97 12.75
C ASN A 221 -14.94 -35.32 12.57
N ILE A 222 -15.66 -35.51 11.46
CA ILE A 222 -16.42 -36.75 11.18
C ILE A 222 -15.49 -37.95 11.27
N TYR A 223 -14.26 -37.78 10.79
CA TYR A 223 -13.22 -38.76 10.94
C TYR A 223 -12.95 -39.09 12.43
N HIS A 224 -12.75 -38.11 13.32
CA HIS A 224 -12.60 -38.35 14.76
C HIS A 224 -13.88 -38.94 15.39
N TRP A 225 -15.07 -38.58 14.91
CA TRP A 225 -16.34 -39.16 15.35
C TRP A 225 -16.41 -40.65 15.00
N LEU A 226 -15.97 -41.04 13.81
CA LEU A 226 -15.92 -42.42 13.35
C LEU A 226 -14.90 -43.26 14.13
N VAL A 227 -13.71 -42.70 14.36
CA VAL A 227 -12.67 -43.36 15.15
C VAL A 227 -13.08 -43.51 16.61
N SER A 228 -13.65 -42.48 17.24
CA SER A 228 -14.07 -42.53 18.64
C SER A 228 -15.15 -43.58 18.92
N ARG A 229 -16.00 -43.86 17.93
CA ARG A 229 -17.04 -44.90 17.98
C ARG A 229 -16.56 -46.28 17.50
N ARG A 230 -15.27 -46.41 17.17
CA ARG A 230 -14.66 -47.63 16.64
C ARG A 230 -15.29 -48.10 15.34
N HIS A 231 -15.90 -47.18 14.57
CA HIS A 231 -16.39 -47.47 13.22
C HIS A 231 -15.27 -47.54 12.20
N VAL A 232 -14.16 -46.87 12.48
CA VAL A 232 -12.89 -46.88 11.74
C VAL A 232 -11.76 -47.14 12.75
N THR A 233 -10.78 -47.97 12.38
CA THR A 233 -9.63 -48.25 13.26
C THR A 233 -8.70 -47.05 13.39
N LYS A 234 -7.98 -46.92 14.51
CA LYS A 234 -7.05 -45.78 14.73
C LYS A 234 -5.86 -45.78 13.76
N ASP A 235 -5.43 -46.96 13.31
CA ASP A 235 -4.25 -47.14 12.45
C ASP A 235 -4.57 -47.13 10.94
N TRP A 236 -5.78 -46.75 10.54
CA TRP A 236 -6.20 -46.75 9.13
C TRP A 236 -5.30 -45.89 8.23
N GLN A 237 -4.75 -44.78 8.75
CA GLN A 237 -3.82 -43.89 8.02
C GLN A 237 -2.49 -44.56 7.67
N LYS A 238 -2.08 -45.58 8.43
CA LYS A 238 -0.88 -46.38 8.09
C LYS A 238 -1.23 -47.41 7.01
N LYS A 239 -2.43 -47.99 7.10
CA LYS A 239 -2.91 -49.04 6.19
C LYS A 239 -3.36 -48.51 4.83
N ILE A 240 -3.74 -47.24 4.73
CA ILE A 240 -4.15 -46.64 3.45
C ILE A 240 -2.97 -46.54 2.47
N GLY A 241 -1.73 -46.45 2.96
CA GLY A 241 -0.53 -46.46 2.12
C GLY A 241 -0.46 -47.71 1.25
N ASP A 242 -0.66 -48.89 1.85
CA ASP A 242 -0.65 -50.18 1.15
C ASP A 242 -1.74 -50.27 0.08
N VAL A 243 -2.93 -49.73 0.38
CA VAL A 243 -4.05 -49.68 -0.57
C VAL A 243 -3.72 -48.75 -1.74
N ARG A 244 -3.08 -47.62 -1.47
CA ARG A 244 -2.67 -46.64 -2.47
C ARG A 244 -1.62 -47.19 -3.42
N GLU A 245 -0.66 -47.97 -2.93
CA GLU A 245 0.32 -48.66 -3.77
C GLU A 245 -0.35 -49.67 -4.70
N LYS A 246 -1.27 -50.48 -4.19
CA LYS A 246 -2.05 -51.43 -5.01
C LYS A 246 -2.89 -50.72 -6.08
N ILE A 247 -3.51 -49.59 -5.75
CA ILE A 247 -4.22 -48.77 -6.74
C ILE A 247 -3.28 -48.30 -7.84
N LYS A 248 -2.08 -47.80 -7.51
CA LYS A 248 -1.10 -47.36 -8.52
C LYS A 248 -0.74 -48.48 -9.50
N HIS A 249 -0.58 -49.71 -9.02
CA HIS A 249 -0.34 -50.87 -9.87
C HIS A 249 -1.56 -51.26 -10.71
N ALA A 250 -2.76 -51.26 -10.11
CA ALA A 250 -4.00 -51.64 -10.80
C ALA A 250 -4.45 -50.62 -11.87
N ILE A 251 -4.06 -49.35 -11.76
CA ILE A 251 -4.34 -48.31 -12.77
C ILE A 251 -3.64 -48.62 -14.10
N LEU A 252 -2.46 -49.27 -14.07
CA LEU A 252 -1.68 -49.56 -15.28
C LEU A 252 -2.35 -50.60 -16.20
N ASP A 253 -3.25 -51.43 -15.66
CA ASP A 253 -3.95 -52.52 -16.37
C ASP A 253 -5.43 -52.17 -16.64
N MET A 254 -5.74 -50.89 -16.86
CA MET A 254 -7.11 -50.40 -17.05
C MET A 254 -7.59 -50.52 -18.51
N PRO A 255 -8.82 -51.01 -18.76
CA PRO A 255 -9.38 -51.07 -20.11
C PRO A 255 -9.72 -49.67 -20.65
N GLU A 256 -9.66 -49.52 -21.97
CA GLU A 256 -10.15 -48.34 -22.69
C GLU A 256 -11.69 -48.27 -22.62
N ASN A 257 -12.21 -47.74 -21.52
CA ASN A 257 -13.63 -47.43 -21.36
C ASN A 257 -13.78 -45.96 -20.97
N GLU A 258 -14.55 -45.21 -21.74
CA GLU A 258 -14.76 -43.77 -21.55
C GLU A 258 -15.20 -43.42 -20.12
N ARG A 259 -16.07 -44.23 -19.50
CA ARG A 259 -16.54 -44.00 -18.11
C ARG A 259 -15.42 -44.15 -17.08
N ILE A 260 -14.49 -45.07 -17.33
CA ILE A 260 -13.34 -45.29 -16.46
C ILE A 260 -12.32 -44.15 -16.64
N VAL A 261 -12.10 -43.72 -17.88
CA VAL A 261 -11.21 -42.60 -18.20
C VAL A 261 -11.71 -41.30 -17.55
N GLU A 262 -13.02 -41.03 -17.55
CA GLU A 262 -13.61 -39.89 -16.83
C GLU A 262 -13.39 -39.96 -15.32
N LEU A 263 -13.55 -41.13 -14.70
CA LEU A 263 -13.30 -41.32 -13.27
C LEU A 263 -11.81 -41.13 -12.91
N LEU A 264 -10.90 -41.47 -13.83
CA LEU A 264 -9.45 -41.32 -13.64
C LEU A 264 -8.95 -39.88 -13.84
N LYS A 265 -9.64 -39.06 -14.64
CA LYS A 265 -9.29 -37.64 -14.87
C LYS A 265 -9.33 -36.79 -13.60
N GLY A 266 -10.09 -37.19 -12.57
CA GLY A 266 -10.23 -36.47 -11.29
C GLY A 266 -9.03 -36.53 -10.33
N GLY A 267 -7.90 -37.11 -10.73
CA GLY A 267 -6.62 -37.11 -10.00
C GLY A 267 -6.54 -38.00 -8.75
N TYR A 268 -7.59 -38.03 -7.91
CA TYR A 268 -7.60 -38.80 -6.66
C TYR A 268 -8.68 -39.88 -6.66
N ILE A 269 -8.27 -41.13 -6.90
CA ILE A 269 -9.16 -42.32 -6.82
C ILE A 269 -9.45 -42.61 -5.35
N ASN A 270 -10.70 -42.49 -4.90
CA ASN A 270 -11.09 -42.83 -3.53
C ASN A 270 -11.79 -44.21 -3.49
N PHE A 271 -12.19 -44.64 -2.30
CA PHE A 271 -12.95 -45.88 -2.10
C PHE A 271 -14.17 -46.00 -3.03
N PHE A 272 -14.97 -44.93 -3.19
CA PHE A 272 -16.18 -44.95 -4.01
C PHE A 272 -15.86 -45.07 -5.50
N HIS A 273 -14.76 -44.46 -5.96
CA HIS A 273 -14.27 -44.67 -7.33
C HIS A 273 -13.85 -46.13 -7.55
N ALA A 274 -13.19 -46.77 -6.58
CA ALA A 274 -12.82 -48.19 -6.68
C ALA A 274 -14.07 -49.10 -6.77
N VAL A 275 -15.12 -48.80 -6.00
CA VAL A 275 -16.40 -49.53 -6.08
C VAL A 275 -17.07 -49.35 -7.45
N GLN A 276 -17.11 -48.11 -7.97
CA GLN A 276 -17.67 -47.81 -9.30
C GLN A 276 -16.89 -48.49 -10.42
N ILE A 277 -15.54 -48.52 -10.33
CA ILE A 277 -14.69 -49.23 -11.29
C ILE A 277 -15.02 -50.73 -11.31
N ILE A 278 -15.22 -51.35 -10.14
CA ILE A 278 -15.62 -52.76 -10.06
C ILE A 278 -17.01 -52.99 -10.67
N GLU A 279 -17.96 -52.08 -10.48
CA GLU A 279 -19.29 -52.18 -11.10
C GLU A 279 -19.19 -52.12 -12.63
N ILE A 280 -18.38 -51.21 -13.19
CA ILE A 280 -18.15 -51.12 -14.63
C ILE A 280 -17.43 -52.37 -15.16
N LEU A 281 -16.45 -52.90 -14.41
CA LEU A 281 -15.77 -54.14 -14.75
C LEU A 281 -16.73 -55.34 -14.73
N LYS A 282 -17.72 -55.37 -13.82
CA LYS A 282 -18.75 -56.44 -13.80
C LYS A 282 -19.66 -56.40 -15.02
N GLU A 283 -19.92 -55.21 -15.58
CA GLU A 283 -20.70 -55.05 -16.82
C GLU A 283 -19.91 -55.48 -18.05
N THR A 284 -18.63 -55.10 -18.11
CA THR A 284 -17.74 -55.32 -19.26
C THR A 284 -17.12 -56.71 -19.30
N GLU A 285 -16.98 -57.40 -18.17
CA GLU A 285 -16.37 -58.74 -18.03
C GLU A 285 -17.37 -59.85 -17.70
N LYS A 286 -18.63 -59.71 -18.12
CA LYS A 286 -19.70 -60.66 -17.79
C LYS A 286 -19.37 -62.11 -18.18
N ASP A 287 -18.59 -62.30 -19.24
CA ASP A 287 -18.28 -63.60 -19.84
C ASP A 287 -17.00 -64.27 -19.28
N SER A 288 -16.24 -63.58 -18.42
CA SER A 288 -14.98 -64.11 -17.88
C SER A 288 -15.15 -64.86 -16.54
N LYS A 289 -16.31 -65.46 -16.29
CA LYS A 289 -16.58 -66.22 -15.05
C LYS A 289 -16.19 -67.69 -15.21
N ASN A 290 -15.40 -68.19 -14.26
CA ASN A 290 -15.09 -69.61 -14.15
C ASN A 290 -16.33 -70.41 -13.72
N PHE A 291 -16.31 -71.74 -13.88
CA PHE A 291 -17.42 -72.67 -13.58
C PHE A 291 -17.98 -72.57 -12.14
N LEU A 292 -17.22 -71.98 -11.21
CA LEU A 292 -17.61 -71.72 -9.81
C LEU A 292 -18.15 -70.29 -9.57
N GLY A 293 -18.35 -69.49 -10.62
CA GLY A 293 -18.89 -68.13 -10.55
C GLY A 293 -17.87 -67.02 -10.22
N PHE A 294 -16.59 -67.36 -10.04
CA PHE A 294 -15.51 -66.40 -9.81
C PHE A 294 -15.01 -65.78 -11.12
N TYR A 295 -14.70 -64.48 -11.12
CA TYR A 295 -14.09 -63.81 -12.26
C TYR A 295 -12.62 -64.26 -12.45
N SER A 296 -12.24 -64.60 -13.68
CA SER A 296 -10.91 -65.13 -14.00
C SER A 296 -9.86 -64.06 -14.27
N SER A 297 -10.27 -62.86 -14.70
CA SER A 297 -9.40 -61.74 -15.08
C SER A 297 -8.56 -61.23 -13.91
N GLN A 298 -7.28 -60.91 -14.17
CA GLN A 298 -6.35 -60.41 -13.16
C GLN A 298 -6.79 -59.02 -12.66
N ARG A 299 -7.16 -58.11 -13.58
CA ARG A 299 -7.71 -56.78 -13.24
C ARG A 299 -8.89 -56.83 -12.27
N MET A 300 -9.86 -57.71 -12.48
CA MET A 300 -11.01 -57.82 -11.56
C MET A 300 -10.57 -58.31 -10.18
N LYS A 301 -9.61 -59.26 -10.13
CA LYS A 301 -9.06 -59.75 -8.86
C LYS A 301 -8.32 -58.64 -8.11
N ASP A 302 -7.53 -57.83 -8.80
CA ASP A 302 -6.76 -56.74 -8.21
C ASP A 302 -7.70 -55.65 -7.65
N TRP A 303 -8.73 -55.25 -8.40
CA TRP A 303 -9.73 -54.29 -7.93
C TRP A 303 -10.61 -54.86 -6.80
N GLN A 304 -10.99 -56.15 -6.85
CA GLN A 304 -11.69 -56.81 -5.74
C GLN A 304 -10.83 -56.91 -4.49
N GLU A 305 -9.52 -57.13 -4.63
CA GLU A 305 -8.58 -57.10 -3.51
C GLU A 305 -8.53 -55.70 -2.90
N ILE A 306 -8.41 -54.65 -3.72
CA ILE A 306 -8.44 -53.24 -3.28
C ILE A 306 -9.74 -52.93 -2.51
N GLU A 307 -10.90 -53.33 -3.04
CA GLU A 307 -12.19 -53.15 -2.34
C GLU A 307 -12.23 -53.90 -1.01
N SER A 308 -11.70 -55.13 -0.96
CA SER A 308 -11.63 -55.93 0.27
C SER A 308 -10.77 -55.25 1.33
N LEU A 309 -9.63 -54.67 0.93
CA LEU A 309 -8.72 -53.94 1.81
C LEU A 309 -9.37 -52.65 2.32
N TYR A 310 -10.09 -51.93 1.47
CA TYR A 310 -10.83 -50.74 1.89
C TYR A 310 -11.97 -51.04 2.86
N LYS A 311 -12.70 -52.14 2.66
CA LYS A 311 -13.79 -52.58 3.54
C LYS A 311 -13.25 -53.12 4.87
N LYS A 312 -12.11 -53.81 4.84
CA LYS A 312 -11.40 -54.25 6.05
C LYS A 312 -11.09 -53.05 6.93
N ASP A 313 -11.46 -53.13 8.20
CA ASP A 313 -11.30 -52.04 9.17
C ASP A 313 -11.98 -50.70 8.81
N SER A 314 -12.82 -50.69 7.76
CA SER A 314 -13.52 -49.51 7.22
C SER A 314 -12.59 -48.35 6.87
N ILE A 315 -11.43 -48.68 6.29
CA ILE A 315 -10.42 -47.73 5.84
C ILE A 315 -11.00 -46.74 4.81
N GLY A 316 -11.83 -47.23 3.88
CA GLY A 316 -12.44 -46.39 2.83
C GLY A 316 -13.35 -45.29 3.37
N LEU A 317 -14.10 -45.59 4.43
CA LEU A 317 -14.94 -44.60 5.11
C LEU A 317 -14.10 -43.54 5.85
N GLY A 318 -12.97 -43.96 6.44
CA GLY A 318 -12.02 -43.03 7.07
C GLY A 318 -11.42 -42.05 6.07
N GLU A 319 -10.96 -42.56 4.92
CA GLU A 319 -10.40 -41.75 3.83
C GLU A 319 -11.42 -40.77 3.25
N ALA A 320 -12.61 -41.27 2.90
CA ALA A 320 -13.67 -40.44 2.35
C ALA A 320 -14.12 -39.33 3.32
N SER A 321 -14.18 -39.63 4.62
CA SER A 321 -14.54 -38.64 5.64
C SER A 321 -13.46 -37.58 5.83
N GLN A 322 -12.18 -37.95 5.77
CA GLN A 322 -11.07 -37.01 5.83
C GLN A 322 -11.04 -36.11 4.57
N LEU A 323 -11.24 -36.70 3.39
CA LEU A 323 -11.32 -35.97 2.13
C LEU A 323 -12.48 -34.97 2.15
N LEU A 324 -13.69 -35.41 2.51
CA LEU A 324 -14.87 -34.56 2.64
C LEU A 324 -14.61 -33.37 3.56
N GLN A 325 -13.96 -33.62 4.70
CA GLN A 325 -13.61 -32.56 5.64
C GLN A 325 -12.61 -31.57 5.04
N ARG A 326 -11.55 -32.05 4.39
CA ARG A 326 -10.52 -31.20 3.77
C ARG A 326 -11.13 -30.28 2.70
N VAL A 327 -11.94 -30.83 1.80
CA VAL A 327 -12.55 -30.05 0.70
C VAL A 327 -13.45 -28.94 1.25
N VAL A 328 -14.25 -29.26 2.27
CA VAL A 328 -15.14 -28.32 2.96
C VAL A 328 -14.38 -27.23 3.72
N GLN A 329 -13.29 -27.59 4.40
CA GLN A 329 -12.58 -26.66 5.29
C GLN A 329 -11.57 -25.78 4.55
N TYR A 330 -10.99 -26.27 3.46
CA TYR A 330 -9.88 -25.59 2.81
C TYR A 330 -10.15 -25.27 1.33
N GLU A 331 -10.60 -26.23 0.53
CA GLU A 331 -10.68 -26.06 -0.92
C GLU A 331 -11.85 -25.15 -1.35
N ILE A 332 -13.06 -25.41 -0.85
CA ILE A 332 -14.23 -24.56 -1.13
C ILE A 332 -13.99 -23.11 -0.63
N PRO A 333 -13.53 -22.87 0.61
CA PRO A 333 -13.21 -21.52 1.06
C PRO A 333 -12.10 -20.85 0.25
N ALA A 334 -11.05 -21.58 -0.14
CA ALA A 334 -9.98 -21.02 -0.97
C ALA A 334 -10.49 -20.56 -2.34
N LEU A 335 -11.29 -21.37 -3.02
CA LEU A 335 -11.91 -21.01 -4.29
C LEU A 335 -12.84 -19.79 -4.16
N ARG A 336 -13.63 -19.72 -3.07
CA ARG A 336 -14.47 -18.54 -2.77
C ARG A 336 -13.65 -17.27 -2.57
N ARG A 337 -12.52 -17.36 -1.86
CA ARG A 337 -11.60 -16.23 -1.67
C ARG A 337 -10.97 -15.79 -2.99
N ASN A 338 -10.59 -16.72 -3.85
CA ASN A 338 -10.03 -16.39 -5.16
C ASN A 338 -11.05 -15.65 -6.03
N ILE A 339 -12.32 -16.06 -6.01
CA ILE A 339 -13.41 -15.33 -6.70
C ILE A 339 -13.53 -13.91 -6.13
N GLN A 340 -13.56 -13.75 -4.80
CA GLN A 340 -13.66 -12.43 -4.18
C GLN A 340 -12.47 -11.53 -4.55
N LYS A 341 -11.25 -12.07 -4.58
CA LYS A 341 -10.04 -11.34 -4.98
C LYS A 341 -10.11 -10.91 -6.45
N ALA A 342 -10.55 -11.80 -7.35
CA ALA A 342 -10.71 -11.48 -8.75
C ALA A 342 -11.80 -10.41 -8.97
N ASP A 343 -12.95 -10.53 -8.29
CA ASP A 343 -14.03 -9.52 -8.32
C ASP A 343 -13.51 -8.14 -7.83
N GLN A 344 -12.73 -8.11 -6.74
CA GLN A 344 -12.11 -6.88 -6.24
C GLN A 344 -11.11 -6.29 -7.24
N ALA A 345 -10.24 -7.12 -7.83
CA ALA A 345 -9.26 -6.70 -8.83
C ALA A 345 -9.92 -6.10 -10.08
N ILE A 346 -11.05 -6.67 -10.52
CA ILE A 346 -11.85 -6.12 -11.64
C ILE A 346 -12.40 -4.74 -11.28
N GLN A 347 -12.98 -4.58 -10.08
CA GLN A 347 -13.52 -3.29 -9.64
C GLN A 347 -12.44 -2.20 -9.53
N ASP A 348 -11.27 -2.55 -8.99
CA ASP A 348 -10.17 -1.60 -8.83
C ASP A 348 -9.51 -1.29 -10.18
N GLY A 349 -9.42 -2.27 -11.09
CA GLY A 349 -9.04 -2.05 -12.49
C GLY A 349 -9.95 -1.04 -13.19
N ALA A 350 -11.27 -1.19 -13.04
CA ALA A 350 -12.26 -0.29 -13.64
C ALA A 350 -12.19 1.14 -13.08
N LYS A 351 -11.84 1.30 -11.79
CA LYS A 351 -11.60 2.63 -11.20
C LYS A 351 -10.34 3.27 -11.78
N LYS A 352 -9.23 2.52 -11.85
CA LYS A 352 -7.96 3.00 -12.41
C LYS A 352 -8.08 3.38 -13.89
N GLU A 353 -8.78 2.58 -14.68
CA GLU A 353 -9.07 2.89 -16.09
C GLU A 353 -9.76 4.27 -16.23
N LYS A 354 -10.82 4.51 -15.45
CA LYS A 354 -11.51 5.81 -15.45
C LYS A 354 -10.62 6.96 -15.00
N GLU A 355 -9.74 6.72 -14.04
CA GLU A 355 -8.77 7.71 -13.57
C GLU A 355 -7.76 8.07 -14.66
N TYR A 356 -7.19 7.08 -15.36
CA TYR A 356 -6.28 7.32 -16.49
C TYR A 356 -6.98 8.04 -17.65
N LEU A 357 -8.23 7.69 -17.96
CA LEU A 357 -9.00 8.41 -18.98
C LEU A 357 -9.25 9.87 -18.59
N LYS A 358 -9.49 10.14 -17.30
CA LYS A 358 -9.60 11.51 -16.80
C LYS A 358 -8.26 12.26 -16.90
N GLN A 359 -7.16 11.61 -16.51
CA GLN A 359 -5.81 12.18 -16.61
C GLN A 359 -5.42 12.47 -18.06
N SER A 360 -5.78 11.59 -19.00
CA SER A 360 -5.61 11.82 -20.45
C SER A 360 -6.36 13.08 -20.89
N PHE A 361 -7.63 13.21 -20.53
CA PHE A 361 -8.43 14.40 -20.86
C PHE A 361 -7.87 15.68 -20.24
N ASP A 362 -7.45 15.63 -18.97
CA ASP A 362 -6.86 16.77 -18.28
C ASP A 362 -5.49 17.15 -18.89
N ALA A 363 -4.67 16.17 -19.31
CA ALA A 363 -3.41 16.40 -20.02
C ALA A 363 -3.64 17.09 -21.37
N LYS A 364 -4.59 16.59 -22.17
CA LYS A 364 -5.00 17.23 -23.43
C LYS A 364 -5.44 18.69 -23.22
N LYS A 365 -6.32 18.91 -22.25
CA LYS A 365 -6.82 20.25 -21.91
C LYS A 365 -5.69 21.18 -21.47
N ASN A 366 -4.70 20.68 -20.73
CA ASN A 366 -3.55 21.47 -20.32
C ASN A 366 -2.65 21.79 -21.52
N TYR A 367 -2.41 20.84 -22.42
CA TYR A 367 -1.70 21.06 -23.67
C TYR A 367 -2.39 22.15 -24.52
N ASP A 368 -3.70 22.06 -24.73
CA ASP A 368 -4.48 23.06 -25.48
C ASP A 368 -4.41 24.47 -24.87
N LYS A 369 -4.39 24.56 -23.53
CA LYS A 369 -4.19 25.83 -22.82
C LYS A 369 -2.80 26.40 -23.05
N GLU A 370 -1.76 25.57 -23.04
CA GLU A 370 -0.38 26.01 -23.31
C GLU A 370 -0.24 26.50 -24.75
N LEU A 371 -0.81 25.78 -25.73
CA LEU A 371 -0.87 26.24 -27.12
C LEU A 371 -1.56 27.60 -27.24
N SER A 372 -2.71 27.76 -26.55
CA SER A 372 -3.46 29.02 -26.53
C SER A 372 -2.70 30.16 -25.86
N ARG A 373 -1.94 29.88 -24.79
CA ARG A 373 -1.08 30.86 -24.09
C ARG A 373 0.08 31.33 -24.96
N MET A 374 0.63 30.44 -25.77
CA MET A 374 1.73 30.76 -26.70
C MET A 374 1.24 31.37 -28.02
N GLY A 375 -0.05 31.22 -28.34
CA GLY A 375 -0.64 31.71 -29.59
C GLY A 375 -0.30 30.85 -30.81
N ILE A 376 -0.04 29.55 -30.59
CA ILE A 376 0.31 28.57 -31.62
C ILE A 376 -0.83 27.56 -31.83
N LYS A 377 -0.86 26.92 -33.00
CA LYS A 377 -1.87 25.91 -33.36
C LYS A 377 -1.43 24.49 -33.01
N GLY A 378 -0.12 24.26 -32.90
CA GLY A 378 0.43 22.96 -32.51
C GLY A 378 0.60 21.97 -33.66
N VAL A 379 0.59 22.43 -34.92
CA VAL A 379 0.76 21.53 -36.09
C VAL A 379 2.24 21.36 -36.42
N MET A 380 2.97 22.47 -36.58
CA MET A 380 4.42 22.46 -36.78
C MET A 380 5.08 23.39 -35.76
N LEU A 381 5.21 22.89 -34.52
CA LEU A 381 5.62 23.64 -33.34
C LEU A 381 6.82 24.55 -33.58
N ARG A 382 7.88 23.99 -34.17
CA ARG A 382 9.12 24.73 -34.47
C ARG A 382 8.89 25.91 -35.39
N SER A 383 8.28 25.68 -36.55
CA SER A 383 8.01 26.73 -37.54
C SER A 383 7.06 27.81 -37.01
N GLU A 384 6.06 27.42 -36.21
CA GLU A 384 5.09 28.34 -35.60
C GLU A 384 5.78 29.25 -34.57
N LEU A 385 6.65 28.70 -33.72
CA LEU A 385 7.44 29.45 -32.73
C LEU A 385 8.43 30.42 -33.40
N LEU A 386 9.11 29.99 -34.47
CA LEU A 386 10.04 30.84 -35.21
C LEU A 386 9.31 31.99 -35.95
N ASN A 387 8.15 31.72 -36.53
CA ASN A 387 7.32 32.75 -37.15
C ASN A 387 6.85 33.79 -36.12
N LEU A 388 6.43 33.37 -34.91
CA LEU A 388 6.09 34.30 -33.83
C LEU A 388 7.30 35.15 -33.40
N ALA A 389 8.50 34.57 -33.38
CA ALA A 389 9.72 35.31 -33.05
C ALA A 389 10.07 36.37 -34.12
N SER A 390 9.63 36.19 -35.37
CA SER A 390 9.82 37.17 -36.45
C SER A 390 9.03 38.47 -36.25
N GLU A 391 7.94 38.43 -35.49
CA GLU A 391 7.12 39.61 -35.19
C GLU A 391 7.70 40.46 -34.04
N LEU A 392 8.65 39.91 -33.27
CA LEU A 392 9.19 40.54 -32.06
C LEU A 392 9.89 41.90 -32.28
N PRO A 393 10.66 42.14 -33.37
CA PRO A 393 11.26 43.46 -33.63
C PRO A 393 10.22 44.59 -33.70
N SER A 394 9.09 44.35 -34.37
CA SER A 394 7.99 45.33 -34.46
C SER A 394 7.38 45.65 -33.10
N PHE A 395 7.31 44.65 -32.22
CA PHE A 395 6.87 44.82 -30.84
C PHE A 395 7.87 45.66 -30.04
N ILE A 396 9.17 45.40 -30.15
CA ILE A 396 10.22 46.17 -29.48
C ILE A 396 10.17 47.65 -29.88
N ASP A 397 10.02 47.92 -31.18
CA ASP A 397 9.87 49.29 -31.68
C ASP A 397 8.61 49.98 -31.10
N SER A 398 7.49 49.26 -31.05
CA SER A 398 6.25 49.78 -30.47
C SER A 398 6.39 50.13 -28.98
N ILE A 399 7.08 49.29 -28.21
CA ILE A 399 7.32 49.52 -26.78
C ILE A 399 8.29 50.68 -26.58
N ALA A 400 9.36 50.77 -27.36
CA ALA A 400 10.29 51.89 -27.29
C ALA A 400 9.58 53.23 -27.58
N LEU A 401 8.68 53.26 -28.57
CA LEU A 401 7.84 54.44 -28.86
C LEU A 401 6.88 54.78 -27.70
N LEU A 402 6.29 53.78 -27.04
CA LEU A 402 5.45 54.01 -25.87
C LEU A 402 6.25 54.53 -24.68
N ILE A 403 7.46 53.99 -24.46
CA ILE A 403 8.39 54.49 -23.45
C ILE A 403 8.74 55.95 -23.76
N GLN A 404 9.10 56.31 -24.99
CA GLN A 404 9.41 57.70 -25.38
C GLN A 404 8.30 58.71 -25.03
N LYS A 405 7.02 58.30 -25.04
CA LYS A 405 5.90 59.18 -24.64
C LYS A 405 5.90 59.52 -23.14
N LEU A 406 6.62 58.77 -22.31
CA LEU A 406 6.80 59.02 -20.88
C LEU A 406 7.92 60.01 -20.56
N ALA A 407 8.62 60.56 -21.55
CA ALA A 407 9.66 61.57 -21.32
C ALA A 407 9.19 62.76 -20.45
N PRO A 408 7.97 63.32 -20.64
CA PRO A 408 7.46 64.38 -19.76
C PRO A 408 7.29 63.95 -18.29
N ALA A 409 6.97 62.67 -18.05
CA ALA A 409 6.85 62.13 -16.69
C ALA A 409 8.22 62.06 -16.00
N LYS A 410 9.27 61.72 -16.75
CA LYS A 410 10.66 61.78 -16.26
C LYS A 410 11.09 63.21 -15.96
N GLU A 411 10.82 64.15 -16.86
CA GLU A 411 11.15 65.57 -16.64
C GLU A 411 10.46 66.13 -15.39
N TYR A 412 9.21 65.73 -15.16
CA TYR A 412 8.49 66.05 -13.93
C TYR A 412 9.15 65.44 -12.70
N TYR A 413 9.62 64.19 -12.77
CA TYR A 413 10.33 63.54 -11.67
C TYR A 413 11.66 64.25 -11.34
N GLU A 414 12.46 64.59 -12.36
CA GLU A 414 13.69 65.36 -12.18
C GLU A 414 13.41 66.74 -11.53
N ALA A 415 12.42 67.47 -12.06
CA ALA A 415 12.02 68.76 -11.52
C ALA A 415 11.56 68.65 -10.05
N PHE A 416 10.80 67.62 -9.71
CA PHE A 416 10.32 67.38 -8.36
C PHE A 416 11.45 67.03 -7.39
N ARG A 417 12.41 66.18 -7.80
CA ARG A 417 13.59 65.88 -7.00
C ARG A 417 14.39 67.15 -6.70
N ASP A 418 14.66 67.95 -7.73
CA ASP A 418 15.45 69.16 -7.57
C ASP A 418 14.74 70.19 -6.68
N TYR A 419 13.40 70.25 -6.75
CA TYR A 419 12.57 71.05 -5.87
C TYR A 419 12.68 70.62 -4.40
N VAL A 420 12.47 69.33 -4.09
CA VAL A 420 12.54 68.79 -2.72
C VAL A 420 13.94 69.00 -2.12
N HIS A 421 14.98 68.95 -2.93
CA HIS A 421 16.37 69.14 -2.50
C HIS A 421 16.87 70.59 -2.55
N ASN A 422 16.03 71.59 -2.84
CA ASN A 422 16.45 72.99 -3.01
C ASN A 422 17.64 73.14 -3.97
N SER A 423 17.60 72.46 -5.11
CA SER A 423 18.68 72.42 -6.13
C SER A 423 20.03 71.87 -5.63
N SER A 424 20.04 71.17 -4.49
CA SER A 424 21.22 70.49 -3.92
C SER A 424 21.10 68.95 -4.01
N ALA A 425 20.41 68.45 -5.03
CA ALA A 425 20.17 67.02 -5.21
C ALA A 425 21.50 66.26 -5.48
N PRO A 426 21.61 64.98 -5.05
CA PRO A 426 22.74 64.12 -5.42
C PRO A 426 22.90 64.01 -6.93
N SER A 427 24.14 63.91 -7.42
CA SER A 427 24.48 63.79 -8.85
C SER A 427 24.16 62.42 -9.47
N LEU A 428 23.12 61.74 -8.97
CA LEU A 428 22.67 60.43 -9.47
C LEU A 428 21.78 60.64 -10.70
N SER A 429 21.99 59.84 -11.75
CA SER A 429 21.11 59.81 -12.91
C SER A 429 19.81 59.07 -12.55
N LEU A 430 18.65 59.72 -12.73
CA LEU A 430 17.35 59.07 -12.55
C LEU A 430 17.01 58.29 -13.81
N LEU A 431 16.58 57.04 -13.63
CA LEU A 431 16.11 56.16 -14.69
C LEU A 431 17.09 56.09 -15.88
N PRO A 432 18.35 55.66 -15.66
CA PRO A 432 19.41 55.70 -16.67
C PRO A 432 19.09 54.86 -17.93
N LEU A 433 18.45 53.70 -17.81
CA LEU A 433 18.09 52.86 -18.95
C LEU A 433 16.92 53.46 -19.75
N LEU A 434 15.88 53.95 -19.08
CA LEU A 434 14.78 54.66 -19.72
C LEU A 434 15.26 55.95 -20.39
N THR A 435 16.23 56.65 -19.78
CA THR A 435 16.83 57.87 -20.36
C THR A 435 17.47 57.59 -21.71
N LEU A 436 18.19 56.48 -21.86
CA LEU A 436 18.78 56.09 -23.13
C LEU A 436 17.70 55.77 -24.19
N ILE A 437 16.60 55.12 -23.79
CA ILE A 437 15.47 54.84 -24.69
C ILE A 437 14.75 56.13 -25.10
N PHE A 438 14.63 57.11 -24.20
CA PHE A 438 14.05 58.42 -24.51
C PHE A 438 14.85 59.17 -25.57
N THR A 439 16.18 59.10 -25.53
CA THR A 439 17.05 59.87 -26.45
C THR A 439 17.30 59.15 -27.78
N HIS A 440 17.45 57.83 -27.76
CA HIS A 440 17.94 57.06 -28.91
C HIS A 440 16.98 55.95 -29.38
N GLY A 441 15.87 55.71 -28.67
CA GLY A 441 14.82 54.77 -29.09
C GLY A 441 15.21 53.30 -29.02
N SER A 442 14.65 52.47 -29.90
CA SER A 442 14.85 51.01 -29.90
C SER A 442 16.24 50.56 -30.40
N SER A 443 17.00 51.46 -31.03
CA SER A 443 18.32 51.15 -31.59
C SER A 443 19.48 51.17 -30.59
N VAL A 444 19.22 51.51 -29.31
CA VAL A 444 20.25 51.54 -28.27
C VAL A 444 20.69 50.13 -27.91
N THR A 445 21.99 49.89 -27.97
CA THR A 445 22.61 48.62 -27.60
C THR A 445 23.11 48.62 -26.17
N VAL A 446 23.23 47.43 -25.56
CA VAL A 446 23.86 47.26 -24.24
C VAL A 446 25.29 47.83 -24.20
N TYR A 447 26.03 47.75 -25.31
CA TYR A 447 27.34 48.40 -25.45
C TYR A 447 27.31 49.91 -25.14
N GLU A 448 26.27 50.62 -25.57
CA GLU A 448 26.14 52.07 -25.35
C GLU A 448 25.90 52.41 -23.89
N TYR A 449 25.15 51.56 -23.18
CA TYR A 449 24.93 51.67 -21.76
C TYR A 449 26.21 51.40 -20.95
N THR A 450 26.95 50.35 -21.30
CA THR A 450 28.17 49.96 -20.58
C THR A 450 29.33 50.95 -20.78
N TYR A 451 29.51 51.46 -22.00
CA TYR A 451 30.69 52.26 -22.37
C TYR A 451 30.39 53.75 -22.60
N GLY A 452 29.12 54.16 -22.60
CA GLY A 452 28.70 55.55 -22.81
C GLY A 452 28.98 56.09 -24.22
N LYS A 453 29.28 55.22 -25.19
CA LYS A 453 29.61 55.56 -26.58
C LYS A 453 28.97 54.57 -27.57
N ALA A 454 28.54 55.09 -28.72
CA ALA A 454 28.00 54.28 -29.82
C ALA A 454 29.03 53.31 -30.40
N PRO A 455 28.67 52.04 -30.68
CA PRO A 455 29.56 51.08 -31.32
C PRO A 455 29.81 51.43 -32.79
N VAL A 456 31.01 51.12 -33.29
CA VAL A 456 31.40 51.35 -34.70
C VAL A 456 30.82 50.27 -35.62
N LYS A 457 30.62 49.06 -35.10
CA LYS A 457 30.02 47.92 -35.82
C LYS A 457 29.26 47.03 -34.83
N ILE A 458 28.07 46.56 -35.23
CA ILE A 458 27.22 45.67 -34.43
C ILE A 458 27.19 44.29 -35.09
N GLU A 459 27.61 43.25 -34.37
CA GLU A 459 27.56 41.85 -34.82
C GLU A 459 26.53 41.09 -33.98
N LYS A 460 25.29 41.03 -34.48
CA LYS A 460 24.19 40.34 -33.79
C LYS A 460 24.34 38.81 -33.90
N PRO A 461 24.04 38.04 -32.84
CA PRO A 461 23.95 36.59 -32.94
C PRO A 461 22.90 36.22 -33.99
N SER A 462 23.31 35.49 -35.03
CA SER A 462 22.51 35.27 -36.23
C SER A 462 21.57 34.08 -36.05
N ILE A 463 20.29 34.37 -35.76
CA ILE A 463 19.22 33.35 -35.66
C ILE A 463 19.01 32.64 -37.02
N GLU A 464 19.23 33.33 -38.14
CA GLU A 464 19.13 32.79 -39.51
C GLU A 464 20.06 31.61 -39.80
N LEU A 465 21.19 31.48 -39.09
CA LEU A 465 22.11 30.35 -39.28
C LEU A 465 21.56 29.04 -38.66
N LEU A 466 20.65 29.14 -37.69
CA LEU A 466 20.03 27.98 -37.06
C LEU A 466 18.85 27.46 -37.87
N ILE A 467 18.15 28.37 -38.55
CA ILE A 467 17.09 28.03 -39.52
C ILE A 467 17.66 27.17 -40.66
N LYS A 468 18.87 27.49 -41.15
CA LYS A 468 19.52 26.76 -42.27
C LYS A 468 20.19 25.44 -41.88
N ALA A 469 20.50 25.24 -40.60
CA ALA A 469 21.14 24.01 -40.13
C ALA A 469 20.16 22.82 -40.08
N ASP A 470 18.85 23.10 -40.14
CA ASP A 470 17.81 22.14 -39.77
C ASP A 470 17.02 21.55 -40.95
N GLU A 471 17.07 22.19 -42.13
CA GLU A 471 16.59 21.57 -43.39
C GLU A 471 17.29 20.21 -43.68
N ASN A 472 18.39 19.90 -43.00
CA ASN A 472 19.16 18.66 -43.14
C ASN A 472 18.89 17.59 -42.06
N LYS A 473 18.02 17.82 -41.06
CA LYS A 473 17.77 16.87 -39.96
C LYS A 473 16.40 16.19 -39.99
N GLU A 474 15.44 16.68 -40.77
CA GLU A 474 14.04 16.21 -40.74
C GLU A 474 13.78 14.84 -41.40
N GLU A 475 14.79 14.11 -41.90
CA GLU A 475 14.59 12.79 -42.55
C GLU A 475 14.84 11.56 -41.65
N ALA A 476 15.19 11.72 -40.38
CA ALA A 476 15.40 10.57 -39.50
C ALA A 476 14.83 10.79 -38.10
N GLU A 477 13.76 10.04 -37.79
CA GLU A 477 13.33 9.53 -36.47
C GLU A 477 11.81 9.69 -36.19
N ASP A 478 10.99 9.08 -37.05
CA ASP A 478 9.63 8.65 -36.68
C ASP A 478 9.65 7.16 -36.31
N GLU A 479 10.16 6.82 -35.12
CA GLU A 479 9.76 5.64 -34.32
C GLU A 479 10.56 5.62 -33.02
N ILE A 480 10.03 6.24 -31.96
CA ILE A 480 10.47 5.92 -30.60
C ILE A 480 9.76 4.62 -30.20
N ASP A 481 10.48 3.51 -30.39
CA ASP A 481 10.17 2.19 -29.85
C ASP A 481 10.26 2.25 -28.32
N PHE A 482 9.12 2.44 -27.67
CA PHE A 482 9.00 2.22 -26.23
C PHE A 482 8.93 0.71 -26.01
N GLY A 483 10.11 0.08 -26.03
CA GLY A 483 10.29 -1.35 -25.89
C GLY A 483 9.48 -1.95 -24.74
N ASP A 484 9.05 -3.19 -24.97
CA ASP A 484 8.18 -4.05 -24.15
C ASP A 484 8.69 -4.36 -22.72
N ASP A 485 9.80 -3.75 -22.28
CA ASP A 485 10.39 -3.93 -20.95
C ASP A 485 10.05 -2.76 -20.02
N LEU A 486 8.75 -2.51 -19.82
CA LEU A 486 8.28 -1.81 -18.62
C LEU A 486 8.17 -2.81 -17.47
N ASP A 487 9.31 -3.30 -17.00
CA ASP A 487 9.46 -3.82 -15.63
C ASP A 487 9.49 -2.61 -14.68
N LEU A 488 8.42 -1.81 -14.72
CA LEU A 488 8.13 -0.80 -13.72
C LEU A 488 7.67 -1.56 -12.49
N ASP A 489 8.59 -1.62 -11.52
CA ASP A 489 8.30 -1.91 -10.12
C ASP A 489 7.10 -1.06 -9.67
N LEU A 490 5.90 -1.64 -9.80
CA LEU A 490 4.65 -1.16 -9.20
C LEU A 490 4.76 -1.37 -7.69
N GLY A 491 5.73 -0.69 -7.08
CA GLY A 491 5.89 -0.55 -5.67
C GLY A 491 4.62 0.06 -5.11
N GLU A 492 3.95 -0.73 -4.28
CA GLU A 492 2.73 -0.44 -3.56
C GLU A 492 2.97 0.68 -2.52
N THR A 493 3.23 1.89 -2.99
CA THR A 493 3.25 3.12 -2.22
C THR A 493 2.78 4.22 -3.14
N GLY A 494 1.68 4.88 -2.79
CA GLY A 494 1.10 6.01 -3.50
C GLY A 494 2.04 7.22 -3.52
N GLY A 495 3.10 7.14 -4.30
CA GLY A 495 3.87 8.28 -4.75
C GLY A 495 3.12 8.93 -5.89
N GLU A 496 2.59 10.14 -5.64
CA GLU A 496 2.38 11.11 -6.71
C GLU A 496 3.64 11.12 -7.58
N ILE A 497 3.46 10.87 -8.88
CA ILE A 497 4.52 11.11 -9.84
C ILE A 497 4.55 12.64 -10.02
N ASP A 498 5.43 13.29 -9.25
CA ASP A 498 5.71 14.72 -9.30
C ASP A 498 6.46 15.04 -10.60
N PHE A 499 5.70 15.26 -11.67
CA PHE A 499 6.20 15.91 -12.88
C PHE A 499 6.24 17.41 -12.62
N GLY A 500 7.28 17.81 -11.89
CA GLY A 500 7.46 19.14 -11.36
C GLY A 500 7.23 20.26 -12.38
N ASP A 501 6.58 21.31 -11.90
CA ASP A 501 6.61 22.68 -12.40
C ASP A 501 8.05 23.22 -12.29
N GLY A 502 8.92 22.70 -13.14
CA GLY A 502 10.31 23.10 -13.25
C GLY A 502 10.38 24.36 -14.10
N GLN A 503 10.35 25.53 -13.44
CA GLN A 503 10.74 26.78 -14.04
C GLN A 503 12.15 26.61 -14.66
N ILE A 504 12.22 26.58 -15.99
CA ILE A 504 13.44 26.31 -16.75
C ILE A 504 14.48 27.40 -16.44
N SER A 505 15.46 27.07 -15.59
CA SER A 505 16.70 27.81 -15.41
C SER A 505 17.77 27.21 -16.32
N ILE A 506 17.86 27.70 -17.54
CA ILE A 506 19.04 27.47 -18.37
C ILE A 506 20.13 28.38 -17.81
N ASP A 507 21.05 27.80 -17.04
CA ASP A 507 22.34 28.43 -16.78
C ASP A 507 23.08 28.46 -18.11
N VAL A 508 23.02 29.59 -18.79
CA VAL A 508 23.95 29.91 -19.86
C VAL A 508 25.31 29.96 -19.19
N VAL A 509 26.11 28.92 -19.35
CA VAL A 509 27.54 28.96 -19.04
C VAL A 509 28.11 30.05 -19.93
N ALA A 510 28.29 31.24 -19.33
CA ALA A 510 29.00 32.34 -19.91
C ALA A 510 30.46 31.91 -20.05
N ASP A 511 30.77 31.27 -21.18
CA ASP A 511 32.15 31.09 -21.58
C ASP A 511 32.74 32.49 -21.79
N GLU A 512 33.67 32.79 -20.89
CA GLU A 512 34.67 33.84 -20.98
C GLU A 512 34.12 35.28 -21.00
N ARG A 513 34.21 35.94 -19.85
CA ARG A 513 34.35 37.40 -19.76
C ARG A 513 35.30 37.84 -20.87
N GLY A 514 34.72 38.47 -21.90
CA GLY A 514 35.42 38.89 -23.09
C GLY A 514 36.72 39.60 -22.71
N LEU A 515 37.81 39.14 -23.30
CA LEU A 515 39.02 39.94 -23.42
C LEU A 515 38.60 41.29 -24.01
N VAL A 516 38.70 42.35 -23.20
CA VAL A 516 38.43 43.72 -23.60
C VAL A 516 39.38 44.08 -24.73
N LEU A 517 38.91 43.96 -25.97
CA LEU A 517 39.54 44.58 -27.11
C LEU A 517 38.88 45.96 -27.25
N GLU A 518 39.65 47.03 -27.12
CA GLU A 518 39.22 48.40 -27.47
C GLU A 518 39.07 48.54 -29.01
N ASP A 519 38.37 47.61 -29.67
CA ASP A 519 38.14 47.61 -31.12
C ASP A 519 36.84 48.33 -31.52
N GLY A 520 36.00 48.72 -30.54
CA GLY A 520 34.77 49.47 -30.77
C GLY A 520 33.64 48.65 -31.41
N VAL A 521 33.73 47.31 -31.37
CA VAL A 521 32.75 46.39 -31.99
C VAL A 521 31.89 45.75 -30.91
N ALA A 522 30.55 45.92 -30.99
CA ALA A 522 29.62 45.24 -30.10
C ALA A 522 29.41 43.79 -30.58
N ARG A 523 29.74 42.81 -29.74
CA ARG A 523 29.59 41.36 -30.00
C ARG A 523 28.78 40.69 -28.89
N GLY A 524 28.12 39.58 -29.22
CA GLY A 524 27.38 38.77 -28.24
C GLY A 524 26.26 39.56 -27.57
N ASP A 525 26.20 39.52 -26.24
CA ASP A 525 25.15 40.20 -25.45
C ASP A 525 25.22 41.73 -25.54
N GLU A 526 26.41 42.29 -25.78
CA GLU A 526 26.61 43.73 -25.93
C GLU A 526 26.03 44.27 -27.25
N ALA A 527 25.86 43.40 -28.25
CA ALA A 527 25.26 43.74 -29.55
C ALA A 527 23.72 43.79 -29.53
N LEU A 528 23.09 43.30 -28.45
CA LEU A 528 21.64 43.28 -28.29
C LEU A 528 21.11 44.66 -27.91
N GLY A 529 19.87 44.95 -28.31
CA GLY A 529 19.17 46.16 -27.85
C GLY A 529 18.85 46.10 -26.36
N LEU A 530 18.67 47.25 -25.70
CA LEU A 530 18.37 47.30 -24.26
C LEU A 530 17.09 46.54 -23.86
N LEU A 531 16.08 46.50 -24.73
CA LEU A 531 14.85 45.73 -24.50
C LEU A 531 14.99 44.24 -24.87
N GLU A 532 15.98 43.89 -25.70
CA GLU A 532 16.25 42.51 -26.13
C GLU A 532 17.03 41.73 -25.06
N ASN A 533 18.06 42.35 -24.49
CA ASN A 533 18.88 41.73 -23.44
C ASN A 533 18.07 41.55 -22.14
N GLY A 534 18.23 40.38 -21.52
CA GLY A 534 17.44 39.99 -20.34
C GLY A 534 17.71 40.82 -19.10
N GLU A 535 18.97 41.17 -18.85
CA GLU A 535 19.42 41.92 -17.68
C GLU A 535 18.98 43.39 -17.78
N THR A 536 19.23 44.03 -18.92
CA THR A 536 18.80 45.43 -19.13
C THR A 536 17.29 45.55 -19.22
N ARG A 537 16.58 44.57 -19.78
CA ARG A 537 15.10 44.55 -19.75
C ARG A 537 14.57 44.44 -18.32
N GLN A 538 15.22 43.68 -17.45
CA GLN A 538 14.86 43.62 -16.03
C GLN A 538 15.09 44.97 -15.34
N GLY A 539 16.23 45.62 -15.59
CA GLY A 539 16.48 46.98 -15.11
C GLY A 539 15.45 48.00 -15.62
N ILE A 540 15.01 47.89 -16.88
CA ILE A 540 13.94 48.74 -17.43
C ILE A 540 12.61 48.51 -16.71
N LYS A 541 12.29 47.27 -16.33
CA LYS A 541 11.07 46.97 -15.54
C LYS A 541 11.15 47.62 -14.16
N GLU A 542 12.30 47.52 -13.50
CA GLU A 542 12.54 48.15 -12.19
C GLU A 542 12.43 49.68 -12.27
N GLU A 543 13.01 50.30 -13.30
CA GLU A 543 12.89 51.74 -13.54
C GLU A 543 11.44 52.17 -13.85
N LEU A 544 10.67 51.35 -14.58
CA LEU A 544 9.24 51.59 -14.81
C LEU A 544 8.44 51.48 -13.50
N GLU A 545 8.75 50.50 -12.66
CA GLU A 545 8.12 50.33 -11.33
C GLU A 545 8.45 51.50 -10.39
N GLU A 546 9.69 52.01 -10.44
CA GLU A 546 10.10 53.24 -9.73
C GLU A 546 9.26 54.43 -10.20
N LEU A 547 9.14 54.64 -11.51
CA LEU A 547 8.35 55.73 -12.09
C LEU A 547 6.86 55.59 -11.74
N ILE A 548 6.28 54.40 -11.83
CA ILE A 548 4.89 54.10 -11.43
C ILE A 548 4.67 54.43 -9.95
N SER A 549 5.60 54.01 -9.09
CA SER A 549 5.52 54.24 -7.64
C SER A 549 5.59 55.74 -7.34
N PHE A 550 6.51 56.46 -7.98
CA PHE A 550 6.62 57.91 -7.86
C PHE A 550 5.34 58.63 -8.32
N LEU A 551 4.81 58.29 -9.51
CA LEU A 551 3.59 58.90 -10.05
C LEU A 551 2.36 58.58 -9.20
N SER A 552 2.28 57.37 -8.63
CA SER A 552 1.19 56.96 -7.74
C SER A 552 1.23 57.73 -6.42
N ALA A 553 2.40 57.83 -5.79
CA ALA A 553 2.60 58.63 -4.59
C ALA A 553 2.27 60.11 -4.87
N ARG A 554 2.70 60.63 -6.03
CA ARG A 554 2.42 62.02 -6.41
C ARG A 554 0.96 62.29 -6.66
N SER A 555 0.26 61.40 -7.35
CA SER A 555 -1.18 61.52 -7.57
C SER A 555 -1.94 61.48 -6.24
N LEU A 556 -1.52 60.64 -5.29
CA LEU A 556 -2.18 60.54 -3.98
C LEU A 556 -2.00 61.83 -3.18
N ASP A 557 -0.77 62.34 -3.10
CA ASP A 557 -0.46 63.55 -2.34
C ASP A 557 -1.17 64.80 -2.89
N GLU A 558 -1.43 64.87 -4.20
CA GLU A 558 -2.25 65.96 -4.78
C GLU A 558 -3.77 65.75 -4.59
N ASP A 559 -4.24 64.50 -4.45
CA ASP A 559 -5.65 64.18 -4.19
C ASP A 559 -6.01 64.30 -2.68
N THR A 560 -5.04 64.13 -1.78
CA THR A 560 -5.25 64.23 -0.33
C THR A 560 -5.24 65.69 0.13
N GLU A 561 -6.42 66.26 0.40
CA GLU A 561 -6.55 67.57 1.04
C GLU A 561 -6.70 67.43 2.56
N GLY A 562 -5.59 67.49 3.30
CA GLY A 562 -5.61 67.69 4.75
C GLY A 562 -5.89 69.15 5.12
N SER A 563 -6.49 69.39 6.29
CA SER A 563 -6.71 70.77 6.79
C SER A 563 -5.41 71.55 7.05
N ALA A 564 -4.28 70.85 7.22
CA ALA A 564 -2.94 71.42 7.30
C ALA A 564 -2.33 71.74 5.92
N ASP A 565 -2.69 70.97 4.88
CA ASP A 565 -2.13 71.10 3.53
C ASP A 565 -2.57 72.38 2.86
N ILE A 566 -3.79 72.86 3.14
CA ILE A 566 -4.31 74.15 2.64
C ILE A 566 -3.42 75.33 3.09
N PHE A 567 -2.88 75.28 4.31
CA PHE A 567 -1.96 76.32 4.82
C PHE A 567 -0.55 76.21 4.23
N ILE A 568 -0.06 74.99 3.99
CA ILE A 568 1.24 74.72 3.39
C ILE A 568 1.23 75.09 1.90
N LEU A 569 0.27 74.58 1.13
CA LEU A 569 0.08 74.86 -0.30
C LEU A 569 -0.16 76.34 -0.60
N GLY A 570 -0.87 77.06 0.28
CA GLY A 570 -1.14 78.49 0.13
C GLY A 570 0.08 79.40 0.31
N SER A 571 1.18 78.89 0.87
CA SER A 571 2.42 79.64 1.14
C SER A 571 3.65 79.08 0.40
N GLU A 572 3.49 77.95 -0.30
CA GLU A 572 4.53 77.24 -1.03
C GLU A 572 4.71 77.80 -2.45
N VAL A 573 5.94 78.22 -2.81
CA VAL A 573 6.26 78.66 -4.17
C VAL A 573 6.84 77.48 -4.95
N ARG A 574 5.98 76.76 -5.67
CA ARG A 574 6.40 75.64 -6.54
C ARG A 574 6.94 76.16 -7.88
N PRO A 575 8.04 75.58 -8.41
CA PRO A 575 8.50 75.82 -9.77
C PRO A 575 7.42 75.56 -10.83
N ASP A 576 7.43 76.34 -11.91
CA ASP A 576 6.42 76.25 -12.99
C ASP A 576 6.30 74.84 -13.60
N LYS A 577 7.43 74.12 -13.70
CA LYS A 577 7.48 72.74 -14.20
C LYS A 577 6.70 71.74 -13.34
N ILE A 578 6.52 72.03 -12.05
CA ILE A 578 5.76 71.17 -11.12
C ILE A 578 4.32 71.67 -11.04
N ARG A 579 4.13 72.99 -10.92
CA ARG A 579 2.81 73.62 -10.76
C ARG A 579 1.85 73.37 -11.93
N ASN A 580 2.37 73.26 -13.14
CA ASN A 580 1.55 73.13 -14.34
C ASN A 580 1.07 71.69 -14.60
N VAL A 581 1.57 70.70 -13.86
CA VAL A 581 1.18 69.29 -14.03
C VAL A 581 -0.10 69.02 -13.22
N THR A 582 -1.12 68.50 -13.89
CA THR A 582 -2.41 68.17 -13.28
C THR A 582 -2.46 66.73 -12.79
N VAL A 583 -3.33 66.44 -11.81
CA VAL A 583 -3.55 65.07 -11.32
C VAL A 583 -4.01 64.13 -12.44
N SER A 584 -4.81 64.63 -13.39
CA SER A 584 -5.23 63.86 -14.56
C SER A 584 -4.04 63.42 -15.43
N GLN A 585 -3.04 64.28 -15.62
CA GLN A 585 -1.80 63.94 -16.36
C GLN A 585 -0.95 62.93 -15.60
N LEU A 586 -0.84 63.04 -14.26
CA LEU A 586 -0.14 62.05 -13.44
C LEU A 586 -0.78 60.66 -13.54
N LYS A 587 -2.12 60.60 -13.48
CA LYS A 587 -2.88 59.34 -13.66
C LYS A 587 -2.73 58.78 -15.07
N GLU A 588 -2.67 59.63 -16.09
CA GLU A 588 -2.44 59.22 -17.48
C GLU A 588 -1.04 58.60 -17.65
N TRP A 589 0.02 59.27 -17.19
CA TRP A 589 1.38 58.73 -17.26
C TRP A 589 1.54 57.43 -16.49
N ASN A 590 0.90 57.32 -15.32
CA ASN A 590 0.89 56.11 -14.52
C ASN A 590 0.19 54.95 -15.25
N SER A 591 -0.97 55.21 -15.87
CA SER A 591 -1.67 54.21 -16.68
C SER A 591 -0.85 53.76 -17.87
N GLN A 592 -0.14 54.68 -18.53
CA GLN A 592 0.74 54.37 -19.67
C GLN A 592 1.94 53.52 -19.23
N ALA A 593 2.64 53.90 -18.16
CA ALA A 593 3.76 53.14 -17.61
C ALA A 593 3.34 51.75 -17.13
N SER A 594 2.19 51.64 -16.45
CA SER A 594 1.61 50.37 -16.02
C SER A 594 1.25 49.46 -17.20
N SER A 595 0.72 50.02 -18.29
CA SER A 595 0.42 49.26 -19.52
C SER A 595 1.68 48.73 -20.18
N ILE A 596 2.76 49.52 -20.24
CA ILE A 596 4.05 49.09 -20.80
C ILE A 596 4.64 47.96 -19.96
N LEU A 597 4.61 48.09 -18.63
CA LEU A 597 5.09 47.06 -17.71
C LEU A 597 4.29 45.75 -17.87
N ALA A 598 2.96 45.83 -18.06
CA ALA A 598 2.11 44.66 -18.30
C ALA A 598 2.48 43.94 -19.61
N GLU A 599 2.72 44.67 -20.69
CA GLU A 599 3.16 44.11 -21.98
C GLU A 599 4.55 43.43 -21.87
N LEU A 600 5.49 44.03 -21.13
CA LEU A 600 6.81 43.46 -20.87
C LEU A 600 6.78 42.22 -19.94
N ASN A 601 5.69 42.02 -19.20
CA ASN A 601 5.45 40.86 -18.33
C ASN A 601 4.54 39.80 -18.96
N ASN A 602 4.12 39.98 -20.22
CA ASN A 602 3.31 39.00 -20.92
C ASN A 602 4.10 37.68 -21.11
N PRO A 603 3.60 36.52 -20.61
CA PRO A 603 4.28 35.23 -20.72
C PRO A 603 4.66 34.87 -22.16
N GLN A 604 3.76 35.14 -23.11
CA GLN A 604 4.02 34.89 -24.53
C GLN A 604 5.25 35.66 -25.01
N LYS A 605 5.34 36.96 -24.68
CA LYS A 605 6.46 37.82 -25.09
C LYS A 605 7.76 37.39 -24.43
N ILE A 606 7.73 36.93 -23.18
CA ILE A 606 8.90 36.38 -22.48
C ILE A 606 9.47 35.17 -23.23
N HIS A 607 8.62 34.23 -23.70
CA HIS A 607 9.08 33.12 -24.53
C HIS A 607 9.71 33.61 -25.84
N LEU A 608 9.12 34.60 -26.52
CA LEU A 608 9.67 35.16 -27.76
C LEU A 608 11.04 35.82 -27.56
N PHE A 609 11.22 36.57 -26.47
CA PHE A 609 12.52 37.15 -26.12
C PHE A 609 13.57 36.04 -25.93
N LYS A 610 13.22 34.96 -25.22
CA LYS A 610 14.13 33.82 -25.01
C LYS A 610 14.47 33.08 -26.31
N ILE A 611 13.49 32.89 -27.21
CA ILE A 611 13.70 32.28 -28.53
C ILE A 611 14.70 33.08 -29.36
N ARG A 612 14.64 34.42 -29.27
CA ARG A 612 15.55 35.31 -30.00
C ARG A 612 16.97 35.31 -29.40
N THR A 613 17.10 35.23 -28.08
CA THR A 613 18.40 35.30 -27.40
C THR A 613 19.11 33.94 -27.34
N SER A 614 18.37 32.83 -27.25
CA SER A 614 18.92 31.49 -27.12
C SER A 614 18.39 30.53 -28.18
N PRO A 615 19.26 30.03 -29.08
CA PRO A 615 18.91 29.02 -30.09
C PRO A 615 18.40 27.70 -29.50
N GLN A 616 19.03 27.23 -28.43
CA GLN A 616 18.74 25.93 -27.80
C GLN A 616 17.36 25.94 -27.11
N TYR A 617 16.87 27.13 -26.75
CA TYR A 617 15.58 27.28 -26.10
C TYR A 617 14.41 26.82 -26.97
N VAL A 618 14.52 26.96 -28.30
CA VAL A 618 13.48 26.48 -29.22
C VAL A 618 13.34 24.97 -29.14
N GLU A 619 14.45 24.23 -29.15
CA GLU A 619 14.43 22.76 -29.03
C GLU A 619 13.83 22.33 -27.69
N THR A 620 14.31 22.91 -26.59
CA THR A 620 13.80 22.57 -25.25
C THR A 620 12.30 22.83 -25.12
N LEU A 621 11.81 23.93 -25.70
CA LEU A 621 10.39 24.27 -25.67
C LEU A 621 9.56 23.33 -26.56
N VAL A 622 10.09 22.95 -27.72
CA VAL A 622 9.45 21.96 -28.62
C VAL A 622 9.38 20.60 -27.92
N ASP A 623 10.47 20.14 -27.31
CA ASP A 623 10.53 18.89 -26.55
C ASP A 623 9.55 18.88 -25.38
N GLU A 624 9.43 20.00 -24.65
CA GLU A 624 8.45 20.14 -23.57
C GLU A 624 7.01 20.04 -24.08
N LEU A 625 6.70 20.70 -25.20
CA LEU A 625 5.37 20.67 -25.82
C LEU A 625 5.03 19.28 -26.39
N ILE A 626 6.00 18.61 -27.02
CA ILE A 626 5.86 17.21 -27.46
C ILE A 626 5.63 16.31 -26.26
N GLY A 627 6.42 16.46 -25.19
CA GLY A 627 6.24 15.71 -23.95
C GLY A 627 4.84 15.88 -23.37
N LYS A 628 4.33 17.11 -23.31
CA LYS A 628 2.96 17.41 -22.85
C LYS A 628 1.88 16.78 -23.75
N ARG A 629 2.07 16.79 -25.07
CA ARG A 629 1.17 16.13 -26.03
C ARG A 629 1.17 14.61 -25.81
N ASP A 630 2.34 14.03 -25.67
CA ASP A 630 2.51 12.57 -25.59
C ASP A 630 1.95 11.98 -24.28
N LEU A 631 1.79 12.80 -23.22
CA LEU A 631 1.11 12.39 -21.99
C LEU A 631 -0.32 11.91 -22.24
N GLU A 632 -1.07 12.54 -23.15
CA GLU A 632 -2.42 12.10 -23.52
C GLU A 632 -2.39 10.64 -23.99
N GLY A 633 -1.52 10.34 -24.97
CA GLY A 633 -1.36 9.01 -25.53
C GLY A 633 -0.84 7.98 -24.53
N ARG A 634 0.03 8.38 -23.60
CA ARG A 634 0.51 7.50 -22.51
C ARG A 634 -0.63 7.08 -21.59
N TYR A 635 -1.44 8.03 -21.13
CA TYR A 635 -2.58 7.73 -20.26
C TYR A 635 -3.65 6.90 -20.98
N GLU A 636 -3.88 7.13 -22.28
CA GLU A 636 -4.76 6.28 -23.08
C GLU A 636 -4.25 4.83 -23.20
N LYS A 637 -2.94 4.65 -23.41
CA LYS A 637 -2.31 3.31 -23.43
C LYS A 637 -2.46 2.63 -22.06
N MET A 638 -2.23 3.34 -20.97
CA MET A 638 -2.41 2.81 -19.61
C MET A 638 -3.87 2.42 -19.32
N ALA A 639 -4.84 3.19 -19.80
CA ALA A 639 -6.26 2.83 -19.71
C ALA A 639 -6.56 1.52 -20.45
N LYS A 640 -6.06 1.35 -21.69
CA LYS A 640 -6.21 0.09 -22.45
C LYS A 640 -5.58 -1.11 -21.75
N LEU A 641 -4.39 -0.94 -21.18
CA LEU A 641 -3.74 -2.00 -20.40
C LEU A 641 -4.57 -2.43 -19.18
N MET A 642 -5.24 -1.48 -18.52
CA MET A 642 -6.17 -1.78 -17.43
C MET A 642 -7.43 -2.50 -17.92
N GLU A 643 -7.95 -2.15 -19.09
CA GLU A 643 -9.07 -2.87 -19.73
C GLU A 643 -8.70 -4.33 -20.04
N ASP A 644 -7.53 -4.57 -20.62
CA ASP A 644 -7.06 -5.92 -20.94
C ASP A 644 -6.74 -6.75 -19.70
N LYS A 645 -6.23 -6.11 -18.64
CA LYS A 645 -6.09 -6.75 -17.33
C LYS A 645 -7.45 -7.15 -16.75
N GLN A 646 -8.47 -6.29 -16.84
CA GLN A 646 -9.82 -6.61 -16.39
C GLN A 646 -10.41 -7.79 -17.15
N LYS A 647 -10.24 -7.86 -18.48
CA LYS A 647 -10.70 -9.01 -19.29
C LYS A 647 -10.06 -10.32 -18.83
N ARG A 648 -8.74 -10.33 -18.60
CA ARG A 648 -8.01 -11.49 -18.08
C ARG A 648 -8.54 -11.96 -16.73
N GLU A 649 -8.79 -11.02 -15.80
CA GLU A 649 -9.35 -11.36 -14.49
C GLU A 649 -10.82 -11.83 -14.57
N GLN A 650 -11.61 -11.31 -15.52
CA GLN A 650 -12.97 -11.80 -15.77
C GLN A 650 -12.98 -13.25 -16.26
N ASP A 651 -12.05 -13.62 -17.14
CA ASP A 651 -11.92 -14.99 -17.62
C ASP A 651 -11.46 -15.95 -16.50
N ASN A 652 -10.47 -15.54 -15.71
CA ASN A 652 -10.01 -16.27 -14.52
C ASN A 652 -11.16 -16.48 -13.50
N LEU A 653 -11.98 -15.45 -13.30
CA LEU A 653 -13.14 -15.51 -12.43
C LEU A 653 -14.21 -16.49 -12.94
N ARG A 654 -14.46 -16.53 -14.25
CA ARG A 654 -15.38 -17.50 -14.88
C ARG A 654 -14.87 -18.93 -14.67
N GLU A 655 -13.59 -19.16 -14.90
CA GLU A 655 -12.97 -20.47 -14.71
C GLU A 655 -13.05 -20.92 -13.24
N THR A 656 -12.67 -20.05 -12.30
CA THR A 656 -12.70 -20.35 -10.87
C THR A 656 -14.13 -20.61 -10.37
N ARG A 657 -15.13 -19.88 -10.87
CA ARG A 657 -16.55 -20.15 -10.57
C ARG A 657 -17.00 -21.52 -11.06
N ASN A 658 -16.59 -21.91 -12.27
CA ASN A 658 -16.89 -23.24 -12.81
C ASN A 658 -16.23 -24.34 -11.97
N GLN A 659 -14.96 -24.16 -11.59
CA GLN A 659 -14.23 -25.08 -10.71
C GLN A 659 -14.90 -25.20 -9.32
N LEU A 660 -15.36 -24.09 -8.75
CA LEU A 660 -16.10 -24.08 -7.48
C LEU A 660 -17.40 -24.86 -7.58
N ASN A 661 -18.20 -24.63 -8.62
CA ASN A 661 -19.47 -25.33 -8.82
C ASN A 661 -19.26 -26.84 -8.95
N LEU A 662 -18.29 -27.25 -9.78
CA LEU A 662 -17.91 -28.66 -9.93
C LEU A 662 -17.45 -29.27 -8.61
N THR A 663 -16.64 -28.54 -7.84
CA THR A 663 -16.15 -28.99 -6.52
C THR A 663 -17.31 -29.16 -5.54
N ILE A 664 -18.27 -28.23 -5.51
CA ILE A 664 -19.47 -28.32 -4.65
C ILE A 664 -20.33 -29.53 -5.02
N GLU A 665 -20.56 -29.78 -6.32
CA GLU A 665 -21.32 -30.94 -6.79
C GLU A 665 -20.65 -32.27 -6.41
N ASN A 666 -19.35 -32.39 -6.68
CA ASN A 666 -18.57 -33.56 -6.30
C ASN A 666 -18.58 -33.78 -4.78
N THR A 667 -18.51 -32.70 -4.00
CA THR A 667 -18.54 -32.78 -2.53
C THR A 667 -19.93 -33.16 -2.01
N LYS A 668 -21.02 -32.71 -2.65
CA LYS A 668 -22.39 -33.16 -2.35
C LYS A 668 -22.57 -34.65 -2.62
N LYS A 669 -22.02 -35.16 -3.74
CA LYS A 669 -22.00 -36.58 -4.06
C LYS A 669 -21.24 -37.38 -2.99
N LEU A 670 -20.01 -36.96 -2.66
CA LEU A 670 -19.19 -37.59 -1.63
C LEU A 670 -19.88 -37.59 -0.25
N LYS A 671 -20.53 -36.49 0.14
CA LYS A 671 -21.32 -36.40 1.39
C LYS A 671 -22.40 -37.48 1.45
N LYS A 672 -23.15 -37.65 0.35
CA LYS A 672 -24.23 -38.65 0.26
C LYS A 672 -23.67 -40.07 0.34
N GLU A 673 -22.58 -40.36 -0.36
CA GLU A 673 -21.92 -41.66 -0.32
C GLU A 673 -21.40 -42.00 1.10
N VAL A 674 -20.84 -41.02 1.82
CA VAL A 674 -20.42 -41.20 3.22
C VAL A 674 -21.63 -41.42 4.15
N GLU A 675 -22.73 -40.69 3.96
CA GLU A 675 -23.98 -40.88 4.72
C GLU A 675 -24.56 -42.29 4.55
N GLU A 676 -24.56 -42.81 3.32
CA GLU A 676 -25.03 -44.16 2.98
C GLU A 676 -24.14 -45.25 3.63
N GLU A 677 -22.82 -45.11 3.59
CA GLU A 677 -21.91 -46.05 4.26
C GLU A 677 -22.04 -46.04 5.79
N ILE A 678 -22.26 -44.87 6.39
CA ILE A 678 -22.55 -44.79 7.83
C ILE A 678 -23.92 -45.43 8.11
N SER A 679 -24.93 -45.20 7.27
CA SER A 679 -26.26 -45.79 7.41
C SER A 679 -26.23 -47.33 7.45
N LYS A 680 -25.40 -47.95 6.60
CA LYS A 680 -25.18 -49.41 6.59
C LYS A 680 -24.69 -49.94 7.95
N LYS A 681 -23.81 -49.21 8.64
CA LYS A 681 -23.35 -49.55 10.00
C LYS A 681 -24.44 -49.44 11.07
N TYR A 682 -25.54 -48.74 10.78
CA TYR A 682 -26.69 -48.55 11.67
C TYR A 682 -27.96 -49.26 11.20
N LYS A 683 -27.81 -50.39 10.47
CA LYS A 683 -28.92 -51.22 9.98
C LYS A 683 -29.90 -50.44 9.08
N GLY A 684 -29.38 -49.54 8.24
CA GLY A 684 -30.17 -48.81 7.25
C GLY A 684 -30.97 -47.62 7.80
N ARG A 685 -30.68 -47.15 9.01
CA ARG A 685 -31.25 -45.89 9.51
C ARG A 685 -30.73 -44.70 8.72
N GLN A 686 -31.60 -43.74 8.38
CA GLN A 686 -31.19 -42.52 7.71
C GLN A 686 -30.16 -41.75 8.54
N VAL A 687 -29.05 -41.35 7.91
CA VAL A 687 -27.98 -40.57 8.52
C VAL A 687 -27.78 -39.31 7.68
N ASN A 688 -27.88 -38.14 8.31
CA ASN A 688 -27.60 -36.87 7.66
C ASN A 688 -26.41 -36.20 8.35
N ILE A 689 -25.37 -35.89 7.58
CA ILE A 689 -24.24 -35.06 7.98
C ILE A 689 -24.71 -33.60 7.95
N MET A 690 -24.77 -32.98 9.13
CA MET A 690 -25.23 -31.61 9.36
C MET A 690 -24.10 -30.75 9.93
N GLY A 691 -24.31 -29.42 9.98
CA GLY A 691 -23.34 -28.46 10.53
C GLY A 691 -22.46 -27.81 9.45
N GLY A 692 -21.18 -27.57 9.76
CA GLY A 692 -20.27 -26.82 8.88
C GLY A 692 -20.11 -27.39 7.47
N ILE A 693 -20.18 -28.73 7.33
CA ILE A 693 -20.15 -29.40 6.02
C ILE A 693 -21.38 -29.07 5.18
N HIS A 694 -22.56 -29.00 5.79
CA HIS A 694 -23.77 -28.64 5.05
C HIS A 694 -23.76 -27.16 4.66
N GLN A 695 -23.31 -26.28 5.56
CA GLN A 695 -23.22 -24.83 5.31
C GLN A 695 -22.24 -24.48 4.18
N ALA A 696 -21.10 -25.16 4.09
CA ALA A 696 -20.12 -24.93 3.03
C ALA A 696 -20.62 -25.32 1.62
N LEU A 697 -21.62 -26.20 1.53
CA LEU A 697 -22.17 -26.72 0.28
C LEU A 697 -23.40 -25.96 -0.24
N VAL A 698 -23.84 -24.95 0.51
CA VAL A 698 -24.90 -24.04 0.06
C VAL A 698 -24.33 -23.16 -1.06
N PRO A 699 -24.99 -23.10 -2.24
CA PRO A 699 -24.57 -22.21 -3.32
C PRO A 699 -24.60 -20.74 -2.85
N ILE A 700 -23.70 -19.93 -3.41
CA ILE A 700 -23.60 -18.48 -3.13
C ILE A 700 -24.72 -17.74 -3.85
#